data_AF-A0A0D9NSH1-F1
#
_entry.id   AF-A0A0D9NSH1-F1
#
_cell.length_a   1.000
_cell.length_b   1.000
_cell.length_c   1.000
_cell.angle_alpha   90.00
_cell.angle_beta   90.00
_cell.angle_gamma   90.00
#
_symmetry.space_group_name_H-M   'P 1'
#
loop_
_entity.id
_entity.type
_entity.pdbx_description
1 polymer ?
#
loop_
_entity_poly.entity_id
_entity_poly.type
_entity_poly.pdbx_seq_one_letter_code
_entity_poly.pdbx_strand_id
1 'polypeptide(L)'
;MDLNDPDRNSDSSDPSQQPDPDEGSAGDTASWYYDLDDTADDDDPDYRDEPDEDDDEDDDFQDALTHEVEFEFIIGGGGDDDGEEDEGGHDEDEGDDDDDANDAVRHIMSLFREGGGSGLLTRTQLMALLRNRDLTNVLFSENAEDEGILSHWGIRRRRQPKDPNRFPKVPSEEGLQLMRAGAFGTNDYELRMRKHIARRMLERELGVGDDEERRRNGDLITQAMIPGTRTEQIIHYDDPVYSGQFSDDGNFFYSCCQDFKVRMYDTSNPYNWKHYKTVSYPWGQWTLTDASLSPDNRWLAYTSIQSMVSIAPTDPNDTGDPYTLELDDGRGRPTQWGWRNRGGFGIWSIRFSGDGRELVAGTSSNSLVVYDIESRQVLHHVDGHDDHVNAVCFADKSSPHVLYSGSDDATIKVWDRRSMGDGREAGAFVGHIEGLTYIDSKGDGRYILSNGKDQSMKLWDLRMVMSTNRFRETEPAQYSNTSGFDYRRELYDDEDWDVHPHDNSVVTFRGHKVLRTLIRCHFSPPSATNSRYVYSGSADGKAYIWNMDATLAGKIDVKKATMGTRRVDRHTRLYFEEPTGWGTCVRDASWHPSAPVMVASAWNGYSMARVLAHVGGHCPPAGPVLPPPELSARLNLSKLDSQLESIVRNASRSFNATENSFSILLTSRNATVYQYHHTAAVRDPSGVNKVDGDTVYRLCSVTKLFNVLTVLLNAGDLLDTCITKYVPELAGDQVYEGITLRMLSSQVSGLPRSGDAFDLASTDAKSWEDAGFPVPAKGDMPPCDVVGGEVCNRAQFFENLKSNSLIWLPGAKTAYSNQAYTLLGMAMQNITGKTFAQLLRDSITTPLGMPLTGLNTPDNSRGIIPNGAGKVLWDQDMGNYNATAGLFSTPNELGKFVRGIMNHELLSAANTREWMRPAGFAGSYSMSVGAPWEIFRVAHLTPDQRPIDIYTKSGSMPGWGAYVFFVPDYNVGGAIAVSGDDGDAASLALLDMVAATFVPAVDTLARQQAKAAYTGQYGASSNGNKRMNETAHLELVIDQGPGLKVKSWFNNGKSIIKAIADHRGVKPEGMDLRLYPIGEENRWQLSVETLKRQVDVARKPSDACSNWSQTDSMRWATLPVDEFDFEVTNGRVVGVRNLGLRANLSKIR
;
A
#
# COMPACT_ATOMS: atom_id res chain seq x y z
N MET A 1 15.60 40.27 34.13
CA MET A 1 15.90 41.62 34.62
C MET A 1 17.24 41.52 35.33
N ASP A 2 18.35 42.03 34.81
CA ASP A 2 18.58 42.83 33.59
C ASP A 2 19.90 42.34 32.94
N LEU A 3 19.95 41.97 31.65
CA LEU A 3 20.14 42.85 30.49
C LEU A 3 21.40 43.73 30.56
N ASN A 4 22.49 43.28 29.93
CA ASN A 4 22.93 43.84 28.64
C ASN A 4 24.10 43.08 27.98
N ASP A 5 24.05 43.09 26.64
CA ASP A 5 24.99 42.60 25.60
C ASP A 5 26.29 43.46 25.53
N PRO A 6 27.28 43.29 24.59
CA PRO A 6 27.41 42.33 23.48
C PRO A 6 28.84 41.77 23.15
N ASP A 7 28.89 40.98 22.06
CA ASP A 7 29.91 40.95 20.97
C ASP A 7 31.25 40.16 21.04
N ARG A 8 31.35 39.19 20.10
CA ARG A 8 32.43 38.91 19.11
C ARG A 8 33.84 38.33 19.46
N ASN A 9 34.02 37.13 18.88
CA ASN A 9 35.12 36.66 17.98
C ASN A 9 36.52 36.19 18.46
N SER A 10 36.87 35.04 17.87
CA SER A 10 38.17 34.59 17.28
C SER A 10 39.40 34.25 18.15
N ASP A 11 39.71 32.95 18.12
CA ASP A 11 41.00 32.30 17.82
C ASP A 11 42.33 32.70 18.51
N SER A 12 42.78 31.75 19.35
CA SER A 12 44.13 31.15 19.41
C SER A 12 45.40 32.01 19.51
N SER A 13 46.09 31.92 20.66
CA SER A 13 47.52 31.53 20.73
C SER A 13 47.99 31.31 22.19
N ASP A 14 48.60 30.14 22.47
CA ASP A 14 49.33 29.77 23.70
C ASP A 14 50.74 30.43 23.71
N PRO A 15 51.44 30.64 24.87
CA PRO A 15 52.36 29.61 25.38
C PRO A 15 52.60 29.54 26.91
N SER A 16 52.36 28.37 27.49
CA SER A 16 53.24 27.62 28.45
C SER A 16 53.71 28.22 29.80
N GLN A 17 53.53 27.45 30.91
CA GLN A 17 54.63 26.99 31.79
C GLN A 17 54.22 25.81 32.70
N GLN A 18 55.12 24.82 32.82
CA GLN A 18 55.03 23.51 33.53
C GLN A 18 55.63 23.58 34.97
N PRO A 19 55.80 22.51 35.81
CA PRO A 19 55.95 21.06 35.49
C PRO A 19 55.28 20.01 36.44
N ASP A 20 55.42 18.73 36.05
CA ASP A 20 55.10 17.47 36.77
C ASP A 20 56.08 17.13 37.94
N PRO A 21 55.98 15.94 38.59
CA PRO A 21 56.75 14.78 38.08
C PRO A 21 56.17 13.34 38.27
N ASP A 22 56.54 12.45 37.32
CA ASP A 22 56.93 11.00 37.41
C ASP A 22 55.98 9.93 38.04
N GLU A 23 55.93 8.63 37.67
CA GLU A 23 56.52 7.73 36.63
C GLU A 23 55.58 6.47 36.51
N GLY A 24 55.64 5.51 35.57
CA GLY A 24 56.39 5.33 34.30
C GLY A 24 56.48 3.84 33.85
N SER A 25 56.11 3.49 32.59
CA SER A 25 56.43 2.23 31.85
C SER A 25 55.83 0.88 32.37
N ALA A 26 55.55 -0.21 31.62
CA ALA A 26 55.33 -0.60 30.18
C ALA A 26 54.69 -2.03 30.24
N GLY A 27 53.88 -2.58 29.32
CA GLY A 27 54.10 -2.92 27.91
C GLY A 27 53.55 -4.34 27.60
N ASP A 28 53.05 -4.56 26.37
CA ASP A 28 52.87 -5.83 25.62
C ASP A 28 51.93 -7.02 26.00
N THR A 29 51.18 -7.44 24.96
CA THR A 29 50.78 -8.81 24.53
C THR A 29 49.64 -9.66 25.17
N ALA A 30 48.60 -9.88 24.34
CA ALA A 30 47.99 -11.15 23.90
C ALA A 30 47.48 -12.27 24.88
N SER A 31 46.14 -12.39 24.92
CA SER A 31 45.33 -13.61 24.62
C SER A 31 45.36 -14.90 25.49
N TRP A 32 44.17 -15.55 25.52
CA TRP A 32 43.84 -16.96 25.87
C TRP A 32 43.30 -17.32 27.28
N TYR A 33 41.98 -17.58 27.29
CA TYR A 33 41.28 -18.80 27.77
C TYR A 33 40.88 -19.08 29.25
N TYR A 34 39.59 -19.45 29.33
CA TYR A 34 38.83 -20.34 30.23
C TYR A 34 38.46 -20.02 31.70
N ASP A 35 37.16 -20.23 31.91
CA ASP A 35 36.43 -20.91 33.01
C ASP A 35 36.65 -20.51 34.47
N LEU A 36 35.52 -20.37 35.18
CA LEU A 36 35.08 -21.40 36.12
C LEU A 36 33.57 -21.33 36.39
N ASP A 37 32.96 -22.52 36.48
CA ASP A 37 31.61 -22.80 37.00
C ASP A 37 31.51 -22.60 38.53
N ASP A 38 30.36 -23.00 39.07
CA ASP A 38 30.03 -23.37 40.47
C ASP A 38 29.24 -22.34 41.30
N THR A 39 28.17 -22.67 42.05
CA THR A 39 27.14 -23.75 42.11
C THR A 39 26.28 -23.43 43.36
N ALA A 40 25.30 -24.29 43.67
CA ALA A 40 24.67 -24.51 44.99
C ALA A 40 23.47 -23.62 45.41
N ASP A 41 22.29 -24.23 45.25
CA ASP A 41 21.39 -24.72 46.32
C ASP A 41 20.85 -23.76 47.40
N ASP A 42 19.53 -23.85 47.61
CA ASP A 42 18.93 -24.08 48.92
C ASP A 42 17.55 -24.78 48.75
N ASP A 43 17.22 -25.68 49.68
CA ASP A 43 16.17 -26.73 49.60
C ASP A 43 14.90 -26.44 50.48
N ASP A 44 13.99 -27.43 50.51
CA ASP A 44 13.02 -27.79 51.58
C ASP A 44 11.52 -27.31 51.49
N PRO A 45 10.53 -28.09 52.02
CA PRO A 45 9.48 -28.65 51.15
C PRO A 45 8.07 -28.84 51.80
N ASP A 46 7.26 -29.72 51.17
CA ASP A 46 6.18 -30.57 51.69
C ASP A 46 4.96 -29.99 52.45
N TYR A 47 3.77 -30.22 51.87
CA TYR A 47 2.71 -30.98 52.56
C TYR A 47 1.82 -31.78 51.57
N ARG A 48 1.71 -33.08 51.86
CA ARG A 48 0.95 -34.18 51.24
C ARG A 48 -0.50 -34.26 51.77
N ASP A 49 -1.47 -35.07 51.29
CA ASP A 49 -1.71 -35.85 50.05
C ASP A 49 -3.21 -36.30 50.05
N GLU A 50 -3.78 -36.58 48.85
CA GLU A 50 -4.80 -37.63 48.54
C GLU A 50 -6.25 -37.62 49.10
N PRO A 51 -7.22 -38.39 48.50
CA PRO A 51 -7.29 -38.96 47.14
C PRO A 51 -8.66 -38.84 46.40
N ASP A 52 -8.62 -39.11 45.08
CA ASP A 52 -9.49 -39.90 44.17
C ASP A 52 -11.01 -40.10 44.41
N GLU A 53 -11.80 -40.04 43.32
CA GLU A 53 -12.60 -41.17 42.79
C GLU A 53 -13.09 -40.89 41.33
N ASP A 54 -13.39 -41.96 40.58
CA ASP A 54 -13.45 -42.04 39.09
C ASP A 54 -14.88 -42.02 38.45
N ASP A 55 -14.93 -42.37 37.15
CA ASP A 55 -16.02 -42.95 36.34
C ASP A 55 -17.05 -42.04 35.61
N ASP A 56 -16.78 -41.79 34.32
CA ASP A 56 -17.43 -42.36 33.10
C ASP A 56 -18.98 -42.50 32.91
N GLU A 57 -19.35 -42.59 31.62
CA GLU A 57 -20.62 -43.03 30.97
C GLU A 57 -21.80 -42.03 30.76
N ASP A 58 -21.88 -41.50 29.53
CA ASP A 58 -22.94 -41.62 28.49
C ASP A 58 -24.48 -41.63 28.77
N ASP A 59 -25.21 -41.34 27.68
CA ASP A 59 -26.63 -41.58 27.33
C ASP A 59 -27.79 -40.72 27.91
N ASP A 60 -28.24 -39.78 27.05
CA ASP A 60 -29.55 -39.75 26.35
C ASP A 60 -30.95 -39.71 27.06
N PHE A 61 -31.90 -39.07 26.35
CA PHE A 61 -33.38 -39.12 26.45
C PHE A 61 -34.16 -38.55 27.69
N GLN A 62 -34.68 -37.33 27.47
CA GLN A 62 -36.11 -37.01 27.28
C GLN A 62 -37.22 -37.29 28.35
N ASP A 63 -38.02 -36.24 28.59
CA ASP A 63 -39.41 -36.15 29.13
C ASP A 63 -39.82 -36.78 30.49
N ALA A 64 -40.28 -35.92 31.43
CA ALA A 64 -41.61 -36.04 32.07
C ALA A 64 -41.98 -34.85 33.00
N LEU A 65 -42.78 -33.93 32.46
CA LEU A 65 -44.01 -33.32 33.01
C LEU A 65 -44.38 -33.28 34.53
N THR A 66 -45.13 -32.21 34.85
CA THR A 66 -46.07 -31.97 35.98
C THR A 66 -45.57 -31.64 37.39
N HIS A 67 -45.92 -30.44 37.86
CA HIS A 67 -47.04 -30.31 38.81
C HIS A 67 -47.71 -28.92 38.74
N GLU A 68 -49.04 -28.91 38.75
CA GLU A 68 -49.91 -27.73 38.70
C GLU A 68 -50.25 -27.22 40.12
N VAL A 69 -50.76 -25.99 40.21
CA VAL A 69 -51.65 -25.55 41.29
C VAL A 69 -52.79 -24.71 40.68
N GLU A 70 -53.98 -25.28 40.62
CA GLU A 70 -55.27 -24.60 40.33
C GLU A 70 -55.62 -23.59 41.46
N PHE A 71 -56.53 -22.61 41.35
CA PHE A 71 -57.94 -22.55 40.90
C PHE A 71 -58.27 -21.08 40.48
N GLU A 72 -59.38 -20.68 39.86
CA GLU A 72 -60.76 -21.21 39.85
C GLU A 72 -61.56 -20.87 38.57
N PHE A 73 -62.72 -21.52 38.41
CA PHE A 73 -63.63 -21.61 37.26
C PHE A 73 -64.60 -20.42 37.05
N ILE A 74 -65.22 -20.32 35.84
CA ILE A 74 -66.65 -20.69 35.62
C ILE A 74 -67.04 -20.70 34.11
N ILE A 75 -67.16 -21.92 33.58
CA ILE A 75 -68.23 -22.51 32.72
C ILE A 75 -68.70 -21.81 31.41
N GLY A 76 -68.49 -22.53 30.29
CA GLY A 76 -69.55 -22.90 29.34
C GLY A 76 -69.28 -22.61 27.85
N GLY A 77 -69.28 -23.59 26.92
CA GLY A 77 -69.37 -25.05 27.06
C GLY A 77 -69.79 -25.74 25.74
N GLY A 78 -69.30 -26.97 25.51
CA GLY A 78 -69.66 -27.87 24.40
C GLY A 78 -69.01 -27.53 23.04
N GLY A 79 -68.51 -28.48 22.25
CA GLY A 79 -68.42 -29.93 22.46
C GLY A 79 -68.52 -30.68 21.12
N ASP A 80 -67.61 -31.64 20.93
CA ASP A 80 -67.76 -32.90 20.17
C ASP A 80 -68.07 -32.78 18.63
N ASP A 81 -67.74 -33.70 17.73
CA ASP A 81 -66.97 -34.96 17.79
C ASP A 81 -66.55 -35.36 16.35
N ASP A 82 -65.79 -36.46 16.20
CA ASP A 82 -65.67 -37.34 15.01
C ASP A 82 -65.16 -36.75 13.66
N GLY A 83 -64.46 -37.50 12.78
CA GLY A 83 -63.98 -38.88 12.87
C GLY A 83 -63.59 -39.46 11.49
N GLU A 84 -62.41 -40.10 11.46
CA GLU A 84 -62.01 -41.28 10.65
C GLU A 84 -61.95 -41.32 9.09
N GLU A 85 -60.81 -41.86 8.64
CA GLU A 85 -60.56 -42.83 7.54
C GLU A 85 -60.46 -42.43 6.03
N ASP A 86 -59.21 -42.51 5.54
CA ASP A 86 -58.69 -43.24 4.36
C ASP A 86 -59.46 -43.29 3.02
N GLU A 87 -58.80 -42.85 1.92
CA GLU A 87 -58.05 -43.75 1.02
C GLU A 87 -57.40 -43.00 -0.19
N GLY A 88 -56.12 -43.31 -0.46
CA GLY A 88 -55.64 -43.63 -1.82
C GLY A 88 -55.22 -42.53 -2.83
N GLY A 89 -53.89 -42.44 -3.08
CA GLY A 89 -53.36 -42.40 -4.46
C GLY A 89 -52.52 -41.19 -4.90
N HIS A 90 -51.22 -41.45 -5.12
CA HIS A 90 -50.19 -40.62 -5.77
C HIS A 90 -50.63 -39.61 -6.88
N ASP A 91 -50.00 -38.43 -6.89
CA ASP A 91 -48.82 -38.14 -7.75
C ASP A 91 -48.08 -36.86 -7.27
N GLU A 92 -47.01 -36.47 -7.95
CA GLU A 92 -45.82 -35.78 -7.40
C GLU A 92 -45.85 -34.23 -7.30
N ASP A 93 -45.08 -33.73 -6.31
CA ASP A 93 -44.31 -32.48 -6.21
C ASP A 93 -44.89 -31.09 -5.82
N GLU A 94 -44.15 -30.48 -4.89
CA GLU A 94 -44.01 -29.07 -4.47
C GLU A 94 -45.20 -28.33 -3.80
N GLY A 95 -45.01 -27.95 -2.53
CA GLY A 95 -45.85 -26.99 -1.79
C GLY A 95 -45.00 -25.91 -1.09
N ASP A 96 -45.53 -24.68 -1.08
CA ASP A 96 -46.02 -23.93 0.10
C ASP A 96 -45.22 -24.07 1.43
N ASP A 97 -45.01 -23.04 2.27
CA ASP A 97 -45.78 -21.81 2.53
C ASP A 97 -44.88 -20.63 2.97
N ASP A 98 -45.42 -19.41 2.97
CA ASP A 98 -45.40 -18.50 4.14
C ASP A 98 -46.29 -17.26 3.86
N ASP A 99 -47.52 -17.31 4.38
CA ASP A 99 -48.59 -16.32 4.17
C ASP A 99 -48.90 -15.61 5.51
N ASP A 100 -48.55 -14.32 5.68
CA ASP A 100 -49.01 -13.53 6.85
C ASP A 100 -49.06 -12.01 6.61
N ALA A 101 -49.70 -11.57 5.51
CA ALA A 101 -49.88 -10.15 5.20
C ALA A 101 -51.27 -9.76 4.66
N ASN A 102 -52.20 -10.70 4.54
CA ASN A 102 -53.38 -10.55 3.67
C ASN A 102 -54.68 -10.10 4.38
N ASP A 103 -54.66 -9.91 5.70
CA ASP A 103 -55.90 -9.70 6.50
C ASP A 103 -56.35 -8.22 6.58
N ALA A 104 -55.41 -7.27 6.59
CA ALA A 104 -55.72 -5.84 6.70
C ALA A 104 -56.52 -5.29 5.50
N VAL A 105 -56.29 -5.82 4.30
CA VAL A 105 -56.94 -5.34 3.07
C VAL A 105 -58.40 -5.81 2.97
N ARG A 106 -58.70 -7.02 3.46
CA ARG A 106 -60.09 -7.52 3.56
C ARG A 106 -60.91 -6.68 4.55
N HIS A 107 -60.29 -6.21 5.63
CA HIS A 107 -60.95 -5.38 6.65
C HIS A 107 -61.33 -3.97 6.17
N ILE A 108 -60.60 -3.40 5.20
CA ILE A 108 -60.95 -2.09 4.60
C ILE A 108 -62.07 -2.23 3.56
N MET A 109 -62.14 -3.35 2.84
CA MET A 109 -63.21 -3.61 1.86
C MET A 109 -64.54 -4.03 2.50
N SER A 110 -64.55 -4.59 3.71
CA SER A 110 -65.79 -4.95 4.41
C SER A 110 -66.62 -3.72 4.81
N LEU A 111 -65.98 -2.59 5.10
CA LEU A 111 -66.62 -1.28 5.36
C LEU A 111 -67.47 -0.75 4.20
N PHE A 112 -67.36 -1.33 3.00
CA PHE A 112 -68.11 -0.90 1.80
C PHE A 112 -69.21 -1.87 1.34
N ARG A 113 -69.38 -3.07 1.95
CA ARG A 113 -70.27 -4.09 1.37
C ARG A 113 -71.47 -4.58 2.20
N GLU A 114 -71.56 -4.25 3.48
CA GLU A 114 -72.79 -4.47 4.28
C GLU A 114 -73.17 -3.22 5.08
N GLY A 115 -74.47 -2.88 5.11
CA GLY A 115 -74.99 -1.79 5.95
C GLY A 115 -75.86 -0.76 5.24
N GLY A 116 -76.97 -1.17 4.63
CA GLY A 116 -78.06 -0.24 4.32
C GLY A 116 -78.71 0.26 5.62
N GLY A 117 -78.22 1.36 6.19
CA GLY A 117 -78.75 1.87 7.47
C GLY A 117 -78.01 3.07 8.07
N SER A 118 -78.30 4.28 7.57
CA SER A 118 -78.04 5.59 8.22
C SER A 118 -76.63 5.87 8.77
N GLY A 119 -75.79 6.55 7.97
CA GLY A 119 -74.47 7.03 8.42
C GLY A 119 -73.77 7.99 7.45
N LEU A 120 -74.48 8.93 6.82
CA LEU A 120 -73.86 9.89 5.89
C LEU A 120 -72.87 10.82 6.63
N LEU A 121 -71.61 10.79 6.16
CA LEU A 121 -70.51 11.65 6.63
C LEU A 121 -70.94 13.13 6.68
N THR A 122 -70.65 13.80 7.79
CA THR A 122 -70.87 15.25 7.90
C THR A 122 -70.02 16.01 6.89
N ARG A 123 -70.43 17.22 6.48
CA ARG A 123 -69.67 18.07 5.53
C ARG A 123 -68.22 18.30 5.97
N THR A 124 -67.96 18.32 7.27
CA THR A 124 -66.62 18.38 7.88
C THR A 124 -65.82 17.09 7.72
N GLN A 125 -66.42 15.91 7.90
CA GLN A 125 -65.76 14.62 7.67
C GLN A 125 -65.53 14.36 6.17
N LEU A 126 -66.47 14.73 5.30
CA LEU A 126 -66.28 14.67 3.85
C LEU A 126 -65.14 15.59 3.38
N MET A 127 -65.01 16.79 3.97
CA MET A 127 -63.89 17.69 3.68
C MET A 127 -62.57 17.25 4.32
N ALA A 128 -62.59 16.42 5.38
CA ALA A 128 -61.39 15.73 5.87
C ALA A 128 -60.97 14.60 4.92
N LEU A 129 -61.93 13.84 4.39
CA LEU A 129 -61.67 12.78 3.40
C LEU A 129 -61.13 13.35 2.07
N LEU A 130 -61.72 14.44 1.58
CA LEU A 130 -61.30 15.15 0.36
C LEU A 130 -59.97 15.93 0.50
N ARG A 131 -59.43 16.08 1.71
CA ARG A 131 -58.07 16.58 1.93
C ARG A 131 -57.01 15.49 1.79
N ASN A 132 -57.41 14.21 1.79
CA ASN A 132 -56.48 13.09 1.66
C ASN A 132 -56.17 12.85 0.18
N ARG A 133 -54.95 13.25 -0.25
CA ARG A 133 -54.56 13.38 -1.68
C ARG A 133 -54.69 12.11 -2.50
N ASP A 134 -54.65 10.93 -1.87
CA ASP A 134 -54.59 9.66 -2.60
C ASP A 134 -55.96 9.07 -2.94
N LEU A 135 -57.02 9.42 -2.21
CA LEU A 135 -58.38 8.96 -2.50
C LEU A 135 -58.99 9.60 -3.75
N THR A 136 -58.67 10.87 -4.04
CA THR A 136 -59.17 11.59 -5.21
C THR A 136 -58.65 11.06 -6.55
N ASN A 137 -57.48 10.42 -6.57
CA ASN A 137 -56.87 9.91 -7.81
C ASN A 137 -57.33 8.47 -8.18
N VAL A 138 -57.90 7.72 -7.24
CA VAL A 138 -58.39 6.35 -7.49
C VAL A 138 -59.78 6.36 -8.15
N LEU A 139 -60.60 7.39 -7.89
CA LEU A 139 -62.00 7.42 -8.30
C LEU A 139 -62.29 7.94 -9.73
N PHE A 140 -61.31 8.54 -10.42
CA PHE A 140 -61.57 9.34 -11.64
C PHE A 140 -60.59 9.12 -12.82
N SER A 141 -59.86 8.00 -12.86
CA SER A 141 -58.90 7.70 -13.93
C SER A 141 -59.42 6.62 -14.89
N GLU A 142 -60.35 6.98 -15.79
CA GLU A 142 -60.72 6.13 -16.92
C GLU A 142 -59.59 6.09 -17.97
N ASN A 143 -59.00 4.92 -18.19
CA ASN A 143 -58.76 4.29 -19.50
C ASN A 143 -57.86 3.04 -19.38
N ALA A 144 -58.39 1.89 -19.79
CA ALA A 144 -57.63 0.70 -20.22
C ALA A 144 -57.08 0.93 -21.66
N GLU A 145 -56.35 0.06 -22.38
CA GLU A 145 -56.13 -1.40 -22.42
C GLU A 145 -54.66 -1.60 -22.97
N ASP A 146 -53.90 -2.71 -22.86
CA ASP A 146 -54.03 -4.05 -22.26
C ASP A 146 -52.60 -4.68 -22.02
N GLU A 147 -52.53 -5.99 -21.74
CA GLU A 147 -51.38 -6.92 -21.66
C GLU A 147 -50.43 -6.87 -20.44
N GLY A 148 -50.27 -8.04 -19.78
CA GLY A 148 -49.09 -8.34 -18.92
C GLY A 148 -49.32 -8.63 -17.44
N ILE A 149 -50.35 -9.40 -17.06
CA ILE A 149 -50.57 -9.84 -15.66
C ILE A 149 -49.47 -10.84 -15.23
N LEU A 150 -48.89 -10.64 -14.03
CA LEU A 150 -47.78 -11.38 -13.39
C LEU A 150 -46.34 -10.94 -13.72
N SER A 151 -45.96 -9.77 -13.22
CA SER A 151 -44.64 -9.58 -12.59
C SER A 151 -44.76 -8.60 -11.41
N HIS A 152 -43.76 -8.60 -10.52
CA HIS A 152 -43.65 -7.72 -9.34
C HIS A 152 -43.70 -6.21 -9.68
N TRP A 153 -43.53 -5.38 -8.63
CA TRP A 153 -43.11 -3.97 -8.64
C TRP A 153 -44.22 -2.93 -8.60
N GLY A 154 -44.10 -2.02 -7.63
CA GLY A 154 -45.10 -1.00 -7.35
C GLY A 154 -45.23 0.04 -8.45
N ILE A 155 -46.46 0.47 -8.71
CA ILE A 155 -46.79 1.63 -9.53
C ILE A 155 -46.35 2.90 -8.79
N ARG A 156 -45.05 3.16 -8.76
CA ARG A 156 -44.54 4.52 -8.58
C ARG A 156 -45.18 5.35 -9.68
N ARG A 157 -46.06 6.28 -9.31
CA ARG A 157 -46.53 7.34 -10.24
C ARG A 157 -45.30 7.85 -10.98
N ARG A 158 -45.42 8.09 -12.29
CA ARG A 158 -44.36 8.70 -13.10
C ARG A 158 -44.12 10.12 -12.53
N ARG A 159 -43.24 10.21 -11.52
CA ARG A 159 -42.82 11.47 -10.90
C ARG A 159 -42.36 12.35 -12.05
N GLN A 160 -42.80 13.61 -12.09
CA GLN A 160 -42.17 14.55 -13.00
C GLN A 160 -40.68 14.59 -12.62
N PRO A 161 -39.75 14.32 -13.55
CA PRO A 161 -38.33 14.35 -13.24
C PRO A 161 -38.01 15.74 -12.70
N LYS A 162 -37.49 15.79 -11.47
CA LYS A 162 -37.16 17.06 -10.82
C LYS A 162 -36.01 17.73 -11.58
N ASP A 163 -35.86 19.05 -11.43
CA ASP A 163 -34.77 19.80 -12.08
C ASP A 163 -33.41 19.15 -11.75
N PRO A 164 -32.60 18.75 -12.75
CA PRO A 164 -31.25 18.26 -12.52
C PRO A 164 -30.34 19.26 -11.80
N ASN A 165 -30.65 20.56 -11.87
CA ASN A 165 -29.91 21.62 -11.18
C ASN A 165 -30.36 21.85 -9.71
N ARG A 166 -31.22 20.99 -9.14
CA ARG A 166 -31.65 21.11 -7.74
C ARG A 166 -30.51 20.87 -6.73
N PHE A 167 -29.44 20.21 -7.14
CA PHE A 167 -28.30 19.94 -6.28
C PHE A 167 -27.45 21.22 -6.05
N PRO A 168 -26.88 21.42 -4.84
CA PRO A 168 -26.02 22.56 -4.55
C PRO A 168 -24.86 22.65 -5.54
N LYS A 169 -24.62 23.86 -6.04
CA LYS A 169 -23.55 24.15 -7.00
C LYS A 169 -22.18 23.88 -6.38
N VAL A 170 -21.38 23.06 -7.06
CA VAL A 170 -19.98 22.81 -6.71
C VAL A 170 -19.08 23.47 -7.77
N PRO A 171 -18.08 24.30 -7.40
CA PRO A 171 -17.71 24.69 -6.03
C PRO A 171 -18.73 25.64 -5.37
N SER A 172 -18.91 25.52 -4.05
CA SER A 172 -19.66 26.49 -3.24
C SER A 172 -18.87 27.80 -3.11
N GLU A 173 -19.57 28.93 -3.23
CA GLU A 173 -18.97 30.26 -3.15
C GLU A 173 -18.64 30.63 -1.69
N GLU A 174 -19.43 30.14 -0.74
CA GLU A 174 -19.26 30.25 0.70
C GLU A 174 -18.04 29.44 1.16
N GLY A 175 -17.91 28.18 0.72
CA GLY A 175 -16.74 27.35 1.01
C GLY A 175 -15.44 27.90 0.42
N LEU A 176 -15.51 28.51 -0.76
CA LEU A 176 -14.39 29.24 -1.37
C LEU A 176 -13.99 30.48 -0.54
N GLN A 177 -14.97 31.22 0.01
CA GLN A 177 -14.73 32.33 0.93
C GLN A 177 -14.10 31.85 2.25
N LEU A 178 -14.58 30.73 2.81
CA LEU A 178 -14.03 30.13 4.03
C LEU A 178 -12.55 29.77 3.91
N MET A 179 -12.15 29.16 2.78
CA MET A 179 -10.73 28.92 2.49
C MET A 179 -9.96 30.24 2.38
N ARG A 180 -10.45 31.20 1.58
CA ARG A 180 -9.79 32.50 1.39
C ARG A 180 -9.61 33.29 2.69
N ALA A 181 -10.55 33.17 3.63
CA ALA A 181 -10.49 33.81 4.95
C ALA A 181 -9.43 33.22 5.90
N GLY A 182 -8.75 32.13 5.53
CA GLY A 182 -7.73 31.48 6.37
C GLY A 182 -8.27 30.74 7.59
N ALA A 183 -9.59 30.53 7.66
CA ALA A 183 -10.23 29.75 8.75
C ALA A 183 -9.97 28.24 8.62
N PHE A 184 -9.60 27.79 7.41
CA PHE A 184 -9.31 26.40 7.06
C PHE A 184 -8.09 26.39 6.11
N GLY A 185 -6.96 25.87 6.58
CA GLY A 185 -5.71 25.87 5.81
C GLY A 185 -5.03 27.23 5.64
N THR A 186 -3.92 27.19 4.90
CA THR A 186 -3.04 28.32 4.57
C THR A 186 -3.12 28.55 3.06
N ASN A 187 -3.03 29.79 2.56
CA ASN A 187 -3.27 30.06 1.14
C ASN A 187 -2.22 30.98 0.49
N ASP A 188 -2.11 30.82 -0.84
CA ASP A 188 -1.12 31.45 -1.72
C ASP A 188 -1.62 32.69 -2.49
N TYR A 189 -2.89 33.10 -2.31
CA TYR A 189 -3.58 34.04 -3.21
C TYR A 189 -2.92 35.43 -3.34
N GLU A 190 -2.05 35.82 -2.40
CA GLU A 190 -1.34 37.10 -2.41
C GLU A 190 0.06 37.03 -3.04
N LEU A 191 0.56 35.84 -3.39
CA LEU A 191 1.88 35.67 -4.01
C LEU A 191 1.83 35.88 -5.52
N ARG A 192 2.72 36.75 -6.04
CA ARG A 192 2.88 37.02 -7.49
C ARG A 192 3.12 35.77 -8.36
N MET A 193 3.65 34.69 -7.79
CA MET A 193 3.77 33.38 -8.45
C MET A 193 3.54 32.24 -7.46
N ARG A 194 2.75 31.24 -7.88
CA ARG A 194 2.51 30.01 -7.12
C ARG A 194 3.74 29.10 -7.19
N LYS A 195 4.38 28.80 -6.05
CA LYS A 195 5.56 27.92 -6.00
C LYS A 195 5.13 26.44 -6.02
N HIS A 196 5.76 25.62 -6.86
CA HIS A 196 5.60 24.16 -6.85
C HIS A 196 6.07 23.53 -5.53
N ILE A 197 5.51 22.39 -5.15
CA ILE A 197 5.84 21.70 -3.89
C ILE A 197 7.34 21.36 -3.77
N ALA A 198 7.98 20.91 -4.86
CA ALA A 198 9.41 20.63 -4.90
C ALA A 198 10.27 21.88 -4.59
N ARG A 199 9.85 23.06 -5.08
CA ARG A 199 10.51 24.33 -4.75
C ARG A 199 10.30 24.71 -3.28
N ARG A 200 9.11 24.49 -2.71
CA ARG A 200 8.86 24.76 -1.28
C ARG A 200 9.63 23.81 -0.38
N MET A 201 9.73 22.53 -0.74
CA MET A 201 10.59 21.56 -0.07
C MET A 201 12.05 22.00 -0.12
N LEU A 202 12.58 22.40 -1.29
CA LEU A 202 13.93 22.95 -1.41
C LEU A 202 14.15 24.21 -0.54
N GLU A 203 13.21 25.16 -0.57
CA GLU A 203 13.27 26.37 0.28
C GLU A 203 13.22 26.02 1.79
N ARG A 204 12.50 24.96 2.18
CA ARG A 204 12.48 24.43 3.55
C ARG A 204 13.82 23.83 3.96
N GLU A 205 14.40 22.94 3.16
CA GLU A 205 15.70 22.31 3.45
C GLU A 205 16.85 23.33 3.46
N LEU A 206 16.77 24.36 2.62
CA LEU A 206 17.73 25.48 2.60
C LEU A 206 17.46 26.53 3.70
N GLY A 207 16.38 26.39 4.48
CA GLY A 207 16.01 27.33 5.55
C GLY A 207 15.70 28.75 5.07
N VAL A 208 15.23 28.93 3.83
CA VAL A 208 15.06 30.23 3.15
C VAL A 208 13.76 30.93 3.57
N GLY A 209 13.87 32.23 3.85
CA GLY A 209 12.76 33.12 4.20
C GLY A 209 12.64 33.37 5.70
N ASP A 210 11.84 34.37 6.07
CA ASP A 210 11.58 34.72 7.47
C ASP A 210 10.73 33.63 8.16
N ASP A 211 10.66 33.62 9.50
CA ASP A 211 9.95 32.59 10.27
C ASP A 211 8.50 32.38 9.83
N GLU A 212 7.78 33.46 9.52
CA GLU A 212 6.42 33.39 8.99
C GLU A 212 6.34 32.81 7.57
N GLU A 213 7.33 33.08 6.72
CA GLU A 213 7.40 32.49 5.38
C GLU A 213 7.74 31.00 5.46
N ARG A 214 8.66 30.62 6.34
CA ARG A 214 9.07 29.22 6.57
C ARG A 214 7.92 28.39 7.13
N ARG A 215 7.19 28.90 8.13
CA ARG A 215 5.98 28.25 8.65
C ARG A 215 4.92 28.10 7.56
N ARG A 216 4.59 29.18 6.86
CA ARG A 216 3.60 29.20 5.76
C ARG A 216 3.97 28.24 4.63
N ASN A 217 5.25 28.17 4.26
CA ASN A 217 5.78 27.18 3.30
C ASN A 217 5.60 25.74 3.82
N GLY A 218 5.89 25.49 5.11
CA GLY A 218 5.64 24.22 5.78
C GLY A 218 4.17 23.80 5.70
N ASP A 219 3.25 24.65 6.16
CA ASP A 219 1.80 24.41 6.15
C ASP A 219 1.28 24.11 4.73
N LEU A 220 1.79 24.82 3.72
CA LEU A 220 1.40 24.63 2.32
C LEU A 220 1.97 23.33 1.72
N ILE A 221 3.13 22.85 2.19
CA ILE A 221 3.65 21.53 1.84
C ILE A 221 2.76 20.45 2.45
N THR A 222 2.47 20.50 3.75
CA THR A 222 1.67 19.45 4.41
C THR A 222 0.23 19.41 3.91
N GLN A 223 -0.38 20.57 3.65
CA GLN A 223 -1.72 20.67 3.04
C GLN A 223 -1.77 20.10 1.62
N ALA A 224 -0.66 20.02 0.87
CA ALA A 224 -0.63 19.40 -0.44
C ALA A 224 -0.48 17.85 -0.39
N MET A 225 -0.16 17.28 0.79
CA MET A 225 0.11 15.85 0.97
C MET A 225 -1.16 15.10 1.41
N ILE A 226 -2.08 14.89 0.47
CA ILE A 226 -3.31 14.11 0.68
C ILE A 226 -2.98 12.60 0.65
N PRO A 227 -3.50 11.77 1.58
CA PRO A 227 -3.31 10.32 1.57
C PRO A 227 -3.79 9.66 0.26
N GLY A 228 -2.98 8.73 -0.26
CA GLY A 228 -3.24 8.05 -1.52
C GLY A 228 -4.02 6.73 -1.40
N THR A 229 -4.33 6.12 -2.54
CA THR A 229 -4.98 4.79 -2.63
C THR A 229 -4.05 3.61 -2.35
N ARG A 230 -2.76 3.84 -2.12
CA ARG A 230 -1.76 2.77 -1.91
C ARG A 230 -1.90 2.25 -0.49
N THR A 231 -2.34 1.01 -0.32
CA THR A 231 -2.38 0.35 0.99
C THR A 231 -1.02 -0.14 1.42
N GLU A 232 -0.71 0.08 2.69
CA GLU A 232 0.49 -0.43 3.36
C GLU A 232 0.20 -1.66 4.23
N GLN A 233 -1.04 -1.82 4.76
CA GLN A 233 -1.35 -2.81 5.81
C GLN A 233 -2.86 -3.26 5.84
N ILE A 234 -3.19 -4.59 5.91
CA ILE A 234 -4.57 -5.22 5.87
C ILE A 234 -4.84 -6.46 6.85
N ILE A 235 -5.45 -6.26 8.05
CA ILE A 235 -5.55 -7.01 9.36
C ILE A 235 -6.86 -7.73 9.32
N HIS A 236 -6.81 -9.02 9.48
CA HIS A 236 -8.01 -9.80 9.48
C HIS A 236 -8.36 -10.07 10.95
N TYR A 237 -9.32 -9.29 11.45
CA TYR A 237 -10.08 -9.52 12.68
C TYR A 237 -11.40 -10.23 12.30
N ASP A 238 -12.01 -11.07 13.13
CA ASP A 238 -13.03 -12.00 12.60
C ASP A 238 -14.46 -11.46 12.41
N ASP A 239 -14.86 -10.40 13.12
CA ASP A 239 -16.18 -9.75 12.99
C ASP A 239 -16.06 -8.38 12.20
N PRO A 240 -17.04 -7.43 12.16
CA PRO A 240 -16.95 -6.11 11.45
C PRO A 240 -16.50 -4.90 12.32
N VAL A 241 -15.56 -4.00 11.91
CA VAL A 241 -15.05 -2.88 12.78
C VAL A 241 -16.06 -1.74 12.77
N TYR A 242 -16.40 -1.19 13.95
CA TYR A 242 -17.39 -0.10 14.06
C TYR A 242 -16.77 1.30 14.23
N SER A 243 -15.57 1.41 14.82
CA SER A 243 -14.86 2.68 15.02
C SER A 243 -13.36 2.41 15.07
N GLY A 244 -12.55 3.39 14.68
CA GLY A 244 -11.11 3.36 14.99
C GLY A 244 -10.42 4.66 14.63
N GLN A 245 -9.67 5.22 15.59
CA GLN A 245 -9.09 6.56 15.49
C GLN A 245 -7.67 6.60 16.04
N PHE A 246 -6.87 7.52 15.48
CA PHE A 246 -5.60 7.94 16.07
C PHE A 246 -5.83 8.89 17.27
N SER A 247 -4.88 8.91 18.19
CA SER A 247 -4.70 10.01 19.15
C SER A 247 -4.30 11.32 18.44
N ASP A 248 -4.52 12.46 19.09
CA ASP A 248 -4.18 13.79 18.53
C ASP A 248 -2.67 13.97 18.27
N ASP A 249 -1.80 13.20 18.93
CA ASP A 249 -0.35 13.16 18.69
C ASP A 249 0.08 12.09 17.67
N GLY A 250 -0.81 11.17 17.31
CA GLY A 250 -0.58 10.10 16.31
C GLY A 250 0.17 8.87 16.84
N ASN A 251 0.65 8.89 18.09
CA ASN A 251 1.46 7.79 18.64
C ASN A 251 0.63 6.56 19.07
N PHE A 252 -0.69 6.70 19.18
CA PHE A 252 -1.62 5.66 19.57
C PHE A 252 -2.77 5.53 18.58
N PHE A 253 -3.21 4.30 18.33
CA PHE A 253 -4.43 4.01 17.58
C PHE A 253 -5.24 2.92 18.28
N TYR A 254 -6.57 3.03 18.25
CA TYR A 254 -7.47 2.00 18.76
C TYR A 254 -8.52 1.59 17.73
N SER A 255 -8.98 0.34 17.80
CA SER A 255 -10.11 -0.16 16.99
C SER A 255 -11.17 -0.82 17.87
N CYS A 256 -12.42 -0.44 17.65
CA CYS A 256 -13.59 -0.97 18.35
C CYS A 256 -14.37 -1.95 17.47
N CYS A 257 -14.67 -3.10 18.05
CA CYS A 257 -15.11 -4.27 17.33
C CYS A 257 -16.39 -4.87 17.94
N GLN A 258 -17.25 -5.40 17.06
CA GLN A 258 -18.43 -6.19 17.38
C GLN A 258 -18.18 -7.41 18.30
N ASP A 259 -16.96 -7.94 18.38
CA ASP A 259 -16.60 -9.02 19.33
C ASP A 259 -16.38 -8.52 20.77
N PHE A 260 -16.90 -7.33 21.06
CA PHE A 260 -16.79 -6.61 22.33
C PHE A 260 -15.35 -6.34 22.79
N LYS A 261 -14.36 -6.40 21.87
CA LYS A 261 -12.95 -6.14 22.19
C LYS A 261 -12.45 -4.85 21.56
N VAL A 262 -11.84 -4.00 22.37
CA VAL A 262 -11.06 -2.85 21.90
C VAL A 262 -9.60 -3.24 21.84
N ARG A 263 -8.96 -2.98 20.70
CA ARG A 263 -7.57 -3.35 20.44
C ARG A 263 -6.74 -2.10 20.26
N MET A 264 -5.61 -2.03 20.96
CA MET A 264 -4.74 -0.85 21.05
C MET A 264 -3.40 -1.11 20.34
N TYR A 265 -2.93 -0.07 19.64
CA TYR A 265 -1.77 -0.09 18.77
C TYR A 265 -0.83 1.07 19.09
N ASP A 266 0.45 0.75 19.26
CA ASP A 266 1.54 1.73 19.23
C ASP A 266 1.78 2.09 17.75
N THR A 267 1.52 3.36 17.43
CA THR A 267 1.68 3.97 16.11
C THR A 267 2.71 5.09 16.12
N SER A 268 3.58 5.15 17.14
CA SER A 268 4.74 6.06 17.22
C SER A 268 5.65 6.02 15.99
N ASN A 269 5.58 4.92 15.24
CA ASN A 269 5.93 4.92 13.83
C ASN A 269 4.69 4.61 12.97
N PRO A 270 4.17 5.57 12.18
CA PRO A 270 2.92 5.38 11.43
C PRO A 270 3.01 4.28 10.35
N TYR A 271 4.23 3.85 10.00
CA TYR A 271 4.53 2.80 9.01
C TYR A 271 4.92 1.45 9.65
N ASN A 272 4.82 1.27 10.97
CA ASN A 272 4.98 -0.06 11.61
C ASN A 272 4.24 -0.09 12.95
N TRP A 273 3.03 -0.63 12.91
CA TRP A 273 2.12 -0.66 14.03
C TRP A 273 2.34 -1.87 14.91
N LYS A 274 2.41 -1.69 16.22
CA LYS A 274 2.49 -2.81 17.17
C LYS A 274 1.20 -2.90 17.97
N HIS A 275 0.47 -4.00 17.80
CA HIS A 275 -0.53 -4.40 18.78
C HIS A 275 0.17 -4.64 20.13
N TYR A 276 -0.37 -4.09 21.22
CA TYR A 276 0.19 -4.27 22.56
C TYR A 276 -0.84 -4.60 23.64
N LYS A 277 -2.10 -4.20 23.47
CA LYS A 277 -3.16 -4.42 24.47
C LYS A 277 -4.51 -4.69 23.81
N THR A 278 -5.31 -5.55 24.44
CA THR A 278 -6.71 -5.80 24.09
C THR A 278 -7.52 -5.78 25.38
N VAL A 279 -8.58 -4.98 25.42
CA VAL A 279 -9.52 -4.92 26.54
C VAL A 279 -10.89 -5.37 26.07
N SER A 280 -11.65 -6.04 26.92
CA SER A 280 -12.99 -6.54 26.61
C SER A 280 -14.04 -5.69 27.31
N TYR A 281 -15.17 -5.44 26.65
CA TYR A 281 -16.35 -4.83 27.25
C TYR A 281 -17.19 -5.93 27.93
N PRO A 282 -17.53 -5.80 29.22
CA PRO A 282 -18.28 -6.82 29.94
C PRO A 282 -19.76 -6.83 29.50
N TRP A 283 -20.29 -8.00 29.13
CA TRP A 283 -21.69 -8.25 28.78
C TRP A 283 -22.32 -7.39 27.66
N GLY A 284 -21.55 -6.94 26.67
CA GLY A 284 -22.04 -6.03 25.63
C GLY A 284 -23.21 -6.55 24.77
N GLN A 285 -23.95 -5.62 24.16
CA GLN A 285 -25.14 -5.89 23.34
C GLN A 285 -24.90 -5.52 21.87
N TRP A 286 -25.09 -6.51 20.99
CA TRP A 286 -24.90 -6.46 19.52
C TRP A 286 -23.49 -6.09 19.01
N THR A 287 -22.91 -4.96 19.44
CA THR A 287 -21.60 -4.45 19.03
C THR A 287 -21.05 -3.40 20.01
N LEU A 288 -19.78 -3.01 19.85
CA LEU A 288 -19.30 -1.72 20.34
C LEU A 288 -19.73 -0.61 19.37
N THR A 289 -20.37 0.43 19.91
CA THR A 289 -21.01 1.52 19.16
C THR A 289 -20.04 2.66 18.89
N ASP A 290 -19.35 3.12 19.93
CA ASP A 290 -18.37 4.20 19.88
C ASP A 290 -17.32 4.11 21.00
N ALA A 291 -16.23 4.86 20.84
CA ALA A 291 -15.23 5.08 21.88
C ALA A 291 -14.55 6.44 21.72
N SER A 292 -14.04 6.98 22.83
CA SER A 292 -13.34 8.26 22.92
C SER A 292 -12.10 8.10 23.79
N LEU A 293 -10.97 8.62 23.32
CA LEU A 293 -9.75 8.76 24.11
C LEU A 293 -9.84 10.01 25.00
N SER A 294 -9.23 9.97 26.19
CA SER A 294 -9.11 11.13 27.07
C SER A 294 -8.07 12.14 26.53
N PRO A 295 -8.18 13.44 26.88
CA PRO A 295 -7.25 14.47 26.40
C PRO A 295 -5.77 14.25 26.77
N ASP A 296 -5.50 13.46 27.80
CA ASP A 296 -4.17 13.09 28.27
C ASP A 296 -3.66 11.74 27.71
N ASN A 297 -4.40 11.13 26.77
CA ASN A 297 -4.19 9.81 26.21
C ASN A 297 -4.16 8.64 27.21
N ARG A 298 -4.51 8.82 28.50
CA ARG A 298 -4.39 7.77 29.54
C ARG A 298 -5.57 6.82 29.66
N TRP A 299 -6.77 7.28 29.28
CA TRP A 299 -8.02 6.55 29.47
C TRP A 299 -8.80 6.46 28.17
N LEU A 300 -9.33 5.28 27.87
CA LEU A 300 -10.19 5.04 26.72
C LEU A 300 -11.58 4.65 27.21
N ALA A 301 -12.57 5.49 26.94
CA ALA A 301 -13.98 5.21 27.22
C ALA A 301 -14.63 4.56 25.99
N TYR A 302 -15.33 3.45 26.15
CA TYR A 302 -15.95 2.69 25.06
C TYR A 302 -17.31 2.14 25.46
N THR A 303 -18.20 2.03 24.47
CA THR A 303 -19.63 1.85 24.66
C THR A 303 -20.22 0.76 23.77
N SER A 304 -21.37 0.24 24.21
CA SER A 304 -22.19 -0.74 23.50
C SER A 304 -23.65 -0.26 23.52
N ILE A 305 -24.60 -1.03 22.96
CA ILE A 305 -26.03 -0.70 23.00
C ILE A 305 -26.61 -1.03 24.40
N GLN A 306 -26.05 -0.40 25.43
CA GLN A 306 -26.39 -0.51 26.84
C GLN A 306 -26.18 0.84 27.54
N SER A 307 -26.61 0.93 28.80
CA SER A 307 -26.47 2.09 29.67
C SER A 307 -25.11 2.25 30.34
N MET A 308 -24.25 1.24 30.26
CA MET A 308 -22.89 1.28 30.82
C MET A 308 -21.87 1.88 29.84
N VAL A 309 -20.92 2.65 30.38
CA VAL A 309 -19.66 3.02 29.70
C VAL A 309 -18.53 2.23 30.36
N SER A 310 -17.68 1.57 29.58
CA SER A 310 -16.44 0.97 30.11
C SER A 310 -15.27 1.93 29.92
N ILE A 311 -14.41 2.09 30.93
CA ILE A 311 -13.17 2.85 30.84
C ILE A 311 -11.99 1.92 31.09
N ALA A 312 -11.03 1.92 30.17
CA ALA A 312 -9.77 1.18 30.28
C ALA A 312 -8.55 2.10 30.31
N PRO A 313 -7.50 1.77 31.08
CA PRO A 313 -6.21 2.46 30.99
C PRO A 313 -5.51 2.09 29.67
N THR A 314 -4.82 3.04 29.06
CA THR A 314 -4.08 2.84 27.79
C THR A 314 -2.64 2.37 27.99
N ASP A 315 -2.09 2.47 29.21
CA ASP A 315 -0.71 2.05 29.53
C ASP A 315 -0.51 0.55 29.20
N PRO A 316 0.56 0.17 28.46
CA PRO A 316 0.89 -1.23 28.19
C PRO A 316 1.12 -2.09 29.43
N ASN A 317 1.59 -1.50 30.54
CA ASN A 317 1.95 -2.22 31.77
C ASN A 317 0.78 -2.36 32.74
N ASP A 318 -0.27 -1.55 32.58
CA ASP A 318 -1.45 -1.59 33.43
C ASP A 318 -2.38 -2.73 32.98
N THR A 319 -2.29 -3.89 33.63
CA THR A 319 -3.19 -5.03 33.38
C THR A 319 -4.50 -4.95 34.17
N GLY A 320 -4.84 -3.78 34.75
CA GLY A 320 -6.08 -3.58 35.49
C GLY A 320 -7.32 -3.79 34.63
N ASP A 321 -8.35 -4.40 35.24
CA ASP A 321 -9.65 -4.59 34.61
C ASP A 321 -10.31 -3.24 34.29
N PRO A 322 -11.02 -3.13 33.15
CA PRO A 322 -11.79 -1.93 32.84
C PRO A 322 -12.93 -1.76 33.84
N TYR A 323 -13.11 -0.54 34.36
CA TYR A 323 -14.22 -0.23 35.25
C TYR A 323 -15.41 0.33 34.47
N THR A 324 -16.62 0.02 34.94
CA THR A 324 -17.87 0.46 34.32
C THR A 324 -18.48 1.65 35.06
N LEU A 325 -19.15 2.52 34.31
CA LEU A 325 -19.94 3.64 34.78
C LEU A 325 -21.38 3.47 34.27
N GLU A 326 -22.36 3.51 35.17
CA GLU A 326 -23.79 3.44 34.83
C GLU A 326 -24.31 4.84 34.51
N LEU A 327 -24.82 5.07 33.30
CA LEU A 327 -25.32 6.38 32.85
C LEU A 327 -26.86 6.50 32.86
N ASP A 328 -27.59 5.41 33.12
CA ASP A 328 -29.02 5.48 33.41
C ASP A 328 -29.23 5.84 34.90
N ASP A 329 -29.92 6.95 35.16
CA ASP A 329 -30.28 7.40 36.51
C ASP A 329 -31.69 6.94 36.93
N GLY A 330 -32.31 6.07 36.14
CA GLY A 330 -33.64 5.48 36.38
C GLY A 330 -34.81 6.43 36.11
N ARG A 331 -34.57 7.60 35.49
CA ARG A 331 -35.62 8.58 35.13
C ARG A 331 -36.24 8.34 33.76
N GLY A 332 -35.70 7.41 32.97
CA GLY A 332 -36.27 7.01 31.69
C GLY A 332 -37.73 6.53 31.83
N ARG A 333 -38.58 6.88 30.86
CA ARG A 333 -40.00 6.45 30.88
C ARG A 333 -40.10 4.92 30.79
N PRO A 334 -40.87 4.25 31.67
CA PRO A 334 -41.15 2.83 31.50
C PRO A 334 -41.96 2.59 30.23
N THR A 335 -41.44 1.80 29.28
CA THR A 335 -42.24 1.33 28.14
C THR A 335 -43.27 0.32 28.62
N GLN A 336 -44.55 0.54 28.27
CA GLN A 336 -45.72 -0.04 28.94
C GLN A 336 -46.05 -1.51 28.54
N TRP A 337 -45.07 -2.39 28.34
CA TRP A 337 -45.32 -3.83 28.07
C TRP A 337 -44.27 -4.73 28.76
N GLY A 338 -44.74 -5.83 29.36
CA GLY A 338 -44.05 -6.48 30.49
C GLY A 338 -42.89 -7.43 30.17
N TRP A 339 -42.04 -7.61 31.19
CA TRP A 339 -41.25 -8.80 31.56
C TRP A 339 -40.45 -9.60 30.51
N ARG A 340 -40.24 -9.09 29.28
CA ARG A 340 -39.23 -9.60 28.34
C ARG A 340 -38.31 -8.53 27.72
N ASN A 341 -38.51 -7.26 28.05
CA ASN A 341 -37.67 -6.14 27.61
C ASN A 341 -37.15 -5.37 28.84
N ARG A 342 -35.82 -5.39 29.09
CA ARG A 342 -35.16 -4.28 29.80
C ARG A 342 -35.05 -3.13 28.80
N GLY A 343 -36.11 -2.35 28.68
CA GLY A 343 -36.29 -1.44 27.56
C GLY A 343 -35.47 -0.16 27.64
N GLY A 344 -34.82 0.21 26.53
CA GLY A 344 -34.81 1.61 26.08
C GLY A 344 -33.47 2.34 26.04
N PHE A 345 -32.51 2.02 26.91
CA PHE A 345 -31.29 2.83 27.09
C PHE A 345 -30.03 2.14 26.55
N GLY A 346 -29.62 2.49 25.33
CA GLY A 346 -28.34 2.13 24.72
C GLY A 346 -27.58 3.37 24.24
N ILE A 347 -26.25 3.38 24.41
CA ILE A 347 -25.40 4.51 24.04
C ILE A 347 -24.85 4.35 22.62
N TRP A 348 -25.14 5.32 21.75
CA TRP A 348 -24.68 5.32 20.35
C TRP A 348 -23.35 6.06 20.15
N SER A 349 -23.08 7.07 20.99
CA SER A 349 -21.85 7.86 20.95
C SER A 349 -21.47 8.39 22.32
N ILE A 350 -20.16 8.54 22.55
CA ILE A 350 -19.56 8.93 23.84
C ILE A 350 -18.38 9.87 23.58
N ARG A 351 -18.25 10.97 24.33
CA ARG A 351 -17.08 11.88 24.26
C ARG A 351 -16.61 12.32 25.63
N PHE A 352 -15.30 12.37 25.81
CA PHE A 352 -14.66 13.09 26.91
C PHE A 352 -14.78 14.61 26.72
N SER A 353 -14.92 15.32 27.84
CA SER A 353 -14.68 16.75 27.94
C SER A 353 -13.21 17.10 27.74
N GLY A 354 -12.93 18.36 27.42
CA GLY A 354 -11.58 18.89 27.21
C GLY A 354 -10.64 18.81 28.42
N ASP A 355 -11.20 18.71 29.63
CA ASP A 355 -10.48 18.51 30.89
C ASP A 355 -10.45 17.03 31.35
N GLY A 356 -11.11 16.12 30.60
CA GLY A 356 -11.16 14.68 30.88
C GLY A 356 -12.04 14.26 32.06
N ARG A 357 -12.83 15.17 32.63
CA ARG A 357 -13.64 14.94 33.85
C ARG A 357 -15.08 14.52 33.59
N GLU A 358 -15.71 15.12 32.59
CA GLU A 358 -17.08 14.80 32.18
C GLU A 358 -17.07 13.89 30.95
N LEU A 359 -18.09 13.03 30.87
CA LEU A 359 -18.48 12.30 29.67
C LEU A 359 -19.83 12.81 29.17
N VAL A 360 -19.99 12.90 27.85
CA VAL A 360 -21.28 13.19 27.20
C VAL A 360 -21.67 12.01 26.31
N ALA A 361 -22.87 11.49 26.51
CA ALA A 361 -23.43 10.36 25.80
C ALA A 361 -24.72 10.72 25.04
N GLY A 362 -24.88 10.18 23.83
CA GLY A 362 -26.13 10.17 23.06
C GLY A 362 -26.82 8.82 23.16
N THR A 363 -28.12 8.80 23.45
CA THR A 363 -28.88 7.58 23.80
C THR A 363 -29.94 7.21 22.77
N SER A 364 -30.37 5.93 22.79
CA SER A 364 -31.62 5.47 22.17
C SER A 364 -32.89 5.90 22.91
N SER A 365 -32.77 6.56 24.06
CA SER A 365 -33.88 7.15 24.82
C SER A 365 -34.23 8.56 24.34
N ASN A 366 -33.72 8.96 23.18
CA ASN A 366 -33.82 10.31 22.59
C ASN A 366 -33.23 11.42 23.49
N SER A 367 -32.37 11.02 24.44
CA SER A 367 -31.83 11.87 25.48
C SER A 367 -30.32 12.09 25.35
N LEU A 368 -29.85 13.14 26.02
CA LEU A 368 -28.44 13.44 26.24
C LEU A 368 -28.10 13.30 27.71
N VAL A 369 -27.01 12.60 28.00
CA VAL A 369 -26.50 12.41 29.36
C VAL A 369 -25.14 13.05 29.49
N VAL A 370 -24.98 13.92 30.50
CA VAL A 370 -23.69 14.43 30.96
C VAL A 370 -23.38 13.78 32.31
N TYR A 371 -22.27 13.06 32.37
CA TYR A 371 -21.84 12.28 33.52
C TYR A 371 -20.49 12.79 34.03
N ASP A 372 -20.37 13.03 35.34
CA ASP A 372 -19.09 13.38 35.96
C ASP A 372 -18.39 12.14 36.53
N ILE A 373 -17.16 11.90 36.09
CA ILE A 373 -16.38 10.72 36.47
C ILE A 373 -15.90 10.84 37.93
N GLU A 374 -15.59 12.04 38.41
CA GLU A 374 -15.06 12.24 39.78
C GLU A 374 -16.14 11.97 40.85
N SER A 375 -17.35 12.54 40.70
CA SER A 375 -18.47 12.30 41.63
C SER A 375 -19.26 11.02 41.35
N ARG A 376 -19.08 10.40 40.18
CA ARG A 376 -19.84 9.24 39.66
C ARG A 376 -21.35 9.50 39.59
N GLN A 377 -21.75 10.67 39.11
CA GLN A 377 -23.15 11.09 39.01
C GLN A 377 -23.49 11.64 37.62
N VAL A 378 -24.72 11.37 37.19
CA VAL A 378 -25.35 12.08 36.08
C VAL A 378 -25.63 13.52 36.52
N LEU A 379 -24.93 14.47 35.90
CA LEU A 379 -25.15 15.90 36.13
C LEU A 379 -26.40 16.40 35.39
N HIS A 380 -26.62 15.91 34.16
CA HIS A 380 -27.77 16.27 33.34
C HIS A 380 -28.26 15.07 32.54
N HIS A 381 -29.57 14.81 32.59
CA HIS A 381 -30.29 13.94 31.67
C HIS A 381 -31.30 14.84 30.94
N VAL A 382 -31.16 15.00 29.63
CA VAL A 382 -31.91 15.99 28.84
C VAL A 382 -32.67 15.31 27.70
N ASP A 383 -33.99 15.26 27.85
CA ASP A 383 -34.92 14.79 26.83
C ASP A 383 -35.14 15.90 25.79
N GLY A 384 -34.19 16.01 24.86
CA GLY A 384 -34.07 17.13 23.94
C GLY A 384 -34.44 16.85 22.49
N HIS A 385 -34.42 15.59 22.07
CA HIS A 385 -34.66 15.16 20.70
C HIS A 385 -35.93 14.33 20.57
N ASP A 386 -36.47 14.28 19.35
CA ASP A 386 -37.69 13.54 19.05
C ASP A 386 -37.39 12.08 18.62
N ASP A 387 -36.12 11.77 18.31
CA ASP A 387 -35.62 10.44 17.96
C ASP A 387 -34.17 10.21 18.49
N HIS A 388 -33.61 9.02 18.28
CA HIS A 388 -32.33 8.54 18.81
C HIS A 388 -31.17 9.52 18.56
N VAL A 389 -30.35 9.77 19.59
CA VAL A 389 -29.17 10.64 19.49
C VAL A 389 -27.96 9.82 19.07
N ASN A 390 -27.74 9.72 17.75
CA ASN A 390 -26.70 8.88 17.15
C ASN A 390 -25.27 9.41 17.37
N ALA A 391 -25.08 10.71 17.58
CA ALA A 391 -23.76 11.29 17.79
C ALA A 391 -23.78 12.54 18.68
N VAL A 392 -22.72 12.71 19.47
CA VAL A 392 -22.51 13.86 20.37
C VAL A 392 -21.06 14.35 20.28
N CYS A 393 -20.84 15.66 20.41
CA CYS A 393 -19.50 16.21 20.55
C CYS A 393 -19.47 17.54 21.32
N PHE A 394 -18.31 17.86 21.89
CA PHE A 394 -18.03 19.19 22.43
C PHE A 394 -17.69 20.15 21.29
N ALA A 395 -18.16 21.40 21.40
CA ALA A 395 -17.88 22.42 20.39
C ALA A 395 -16.40 22.84 20.37
N ASP A 396 -15.76 22.89 21.53
CA ASP A 396 -14.39 23.32 21.75
C ASP A 396 -13.64 22.24 22.53
N LYS A 397 -12.42 21.88 22.11
CA LYS A 397 -11.58 20.91 22.83
C LYS A 397 -11.03 21.48 24.15
N SER A 398 -11.07 22.80 24.35
CA SER A 398 -10.58 23.50 25.54
C SER A 398 -11.67 23.96 26.49
N SER A 399 -12.95 23.94 26.08
CA SER A 399 -14.07 24.44 26.88
C SER A 399 -15.26 23.47 26.89
N PRO A 400 -15.69 22.95 28.06
CA PRO A 400 -16.79 22.01 28.13
C PRO A 400 -18.18 22.66 27.96
N HIS A 401 -18.26 23.99 27.80
CA HIS A 401 -19.50 24.74 27.97
C HIS A 401 -20.54 24.60 26.86
N VAL A 402 -20.16 24.19 25.64
CA VAL A 402 -21.08 24.05 24.51
C VAL A 402 -20.98 22.64 23.93
N LEU A 403 -22.14 21.98 23.82
CA LEU A 403 -22.29 20.64 23.27
C LEU A 403 -23.13 20.67 22.00
N TYR A 404 -22.87 19.72 21.11
CA TYR A 404 -23.67 19.43 19.94
C TYR A 404 -24.19 18.00 19.98
N SER A 405 -25.41 17.81 19.48
CA SER A 405 -26.08 16.51 19.42
C SER A 405 -26.77 16.32 18.07
N GLY A 406 -26.45 15.24 17.37
CA GLY A 406 -27.10 14.85 16.12
C GLY A 406 -28.04 13.66 16.34
N SER A 407 -29.29 13.80 15.89
CA SER A 407 -30.35 12.81 16.08
C SER A 407 -30.91 12.29 14.76
N ASP A 408 -31.63 11.18 14.83
CA ASP A 408 -32.47 10.68 13.76
C ASP A 408 -33.70 11.57 13.47
N ASP A 409 -34.00 12.59 14.30
CA ASP A 409 -34.95 13.66 13.98
C ASP A 409 -34.48 14.63 12.86
N ALA A 410 -33.31 14.34 12.26
CA ALA A 410 -32.61 15.10 11.22
C ALA A 410 -32.10 16.49 11.65
N THR A 411 -32.14 16.80 12.95
CA THR A 411 -31.64 18.08 13.50
C THR A 411 -30.34 17.89 14.27
N ILE A 412 -29.56 18.97 14.34
CA ILE A 412 -28.45 19.08 15.29
C ILE A 412 -28.83 20.12 16.33
N LYS A 413 -28.92 19.75 17.61
CA LYS A 413 -29.23 20.70 18.69
C LYS A 413 -27.95 21.17 19.38
N VAL A 414 -27.96 22.44 19.78
CA VAL A 414 -26.84 23.11 20.47
C VAL A 414 -27.25 23.30 21.93
N TRP A 415 -26.38 22.88 22.84
CA TRP A 415 -26.62 22.95 24.29
C TRP A 415 -25.55 23.80 24.95
N ASP A 416 -25.97 24.77 25.76
CA ASP A 416 -25.09 25.48 26.69
C ASP A 416 -25.22 24.81 28.06
N ARG A 417 -24.11 24.30 28.62
CA ARG A 417 -24.08 23.63 29.94
C ARG A 417 -24.75 24.49 31.02
N ARG A 418 -24.71 25.83 30.91
CA ARG A 418 -25.25 26.79 31.88
C ARG A 418 -26.78 26.87 31.88
N SER A 419 -27.44 26.56 30.76
CA SER A 419 -28.91 26.50 30.64
C SER A 419 -29.45 25.07 30.44
N MET A 420 -28.57 24.07 30.37
CA MET A 420 -28.92 22.67 30.13
C MET A 420 -29.86 22.09 31.20
N GLY A 421 -29.81 22.62 32.43
CA GLY A 421 -30.74 22.27 33.51
C GLY A 421 -32.20 22.65 33.27
N ASP A 422 -32.48 23.61 32.37
CA ASP A 422 -33.85 24.00 32.00
C ASP A 422 -34.50 23.07 30.97
N GLY A 423 -33.76 22.06 30.48
CA GLY A 423 -34.21 21.14 29.42
C GLY A 423 -34.43 21.82 28.07
N ARG A 424 -33.72 22.91 27.79
CA ARG A 424 -33.87 23.71 26.55
C ARG A 424 -32.58 23.77 25.75
N GLU A 425 -32.73 23.52 24.46
CA GLU A 425 -31.76 23.77 23.42
C GLU A 425 -31.48 25.29 23.32
N ALA A 426 -30.22 25.68 23.18
CA ALA A 426 -29.81 27.07 22.92
C ALA A 426 -30.07 27.47 21.46
N GLY A 427 -30.17 26.48 20.57
CA GLY A 427 -30.55 26.61 19.18
C GLY A 427 -30.43 25.28 18.44
N ALA A 428 -30.79 25.26 17.16
CA ALA A 428 -30.70 24.09 16.30
C ALA A 428 -30.15 24.42 14.91
N PHE A 429 -29.47 23.46 14.30
CA PHE A 429 -29.22 23.40 12.87
C PHE A 429 -30.25 22.49 12.21
N VAL A 430 -30.70 22.94 11.04
CA VAL A 430 -31.83 22.39 10.29
C VAL A 430 -31.41 22.41 8.82
N GLY A 431 -31.53 21.29 8.12
CA GLY A 431 -31.17 21.24 6.70
C GLY A 431 -30.95 19.85 6.11
N HIS A 432 -30.74 18.83 6.95
CA HIS A 432 -30.91 17.44 6.53
C HIS A 432 -32.40 17.10 6.42
N ILE A 433 -32.72 16.15 5.54
CA ILE A 433 -34.09 15.66 5.29
C ILE A 433 -34.31 14.22 5.75
N GLU A 434 -33.27 13.59 6.29
CA GLU A 434 -33.25 12.24 6.85
C GLU A 434 -32.33 12.24 8.08
N GLY A 435 -32.49 11.25 8.96
CA GLY A 435 -31.75 11.14 10.22
C GLY A 435 -30.21 11.16 10.09
N LEU A 436 -29.54 11.66 11.13
CA LEU A 436 -28.08 11.82 11.17
C LEU A 436 -27.36 10.54 11.56
N THR A 437 -26.25 10.24 10.87
CA THR A 437 -25.38 9.10 11.23
C THR A 437 -24.20 9.47 12.11
N TYR A 438 -23.70 10.71 12.01
CA TYR A 438 -22.58 11.19 12.81
C TYR A 438 -22.44 12.72 12.80
N ILE A 439 -21.78 13.26 13.82
CA ILE A 439 -21.30 14.65 13.86
C ILE A 439 -19.84 14.70 14.34
N ASP A 440 -19.08 15.66 13.81
CA ASP A 440 -17.70 15.95 14.21
C ASP A 440 -17.48 17.46 14.37
N SER A 441 -16.64 17.86 15.32
CA SER A 441 -16.35 19.25 15.64
C SER A 441 -14.94 19.60 15.21
N LYS A 442 -14.75 20.79 14.62
CA LYS A 442 -13.39 21.33 14.37
C LYS A 442 -12.61 21.59 15.67
N GLY A 443 -13.31 21.62 16.82
CA GLY A 443 -12.73 21.87 18.13
C GLY A 443 -12.40 23.34 18.38
N ASP A 444 -12.94 24.26 17.58
CA ASP A 444 -12.73 25.71 17.67
C ASP A 444 -13.94 26.49 18.21
N GLY A 445 -14.93 25.78 18.76
CA GLY A 445 -16.16 26.36 19.28
C GLY A 445 -17.10 26.90 18.20
N ARG A 446 -16.81 26.73 16.90
CA ARG A 446 -17.55 27.41 15.82
C ARG A 446 -18.06 26.49 14.73
N TYR A 447 -17.23 25.60 14.19
CA TYR A 447 -17.61 24.79 13.03
C TYR A 447 -17.86 23.33 13.39
N ILE A 448 -18.95 22.80 12.84
CA ILE A 448 -19.38 21.41 12.98
C ILE A 448 -19.67 20.80 11.62
N LEU A 449 -19.35 19.52 11.47
CA LEU A 449 -19.62 18.67 10.32
C LEU A 449 -20.69 17.64 10.72
N SER A 450 -21.62 17.33 9.83
CA SER A 450 -22.62 16.27 10.02
C SER A 450 -22.73 15.39 8.79
N ASN A 451 -23.04 14.11 8.99
CA ASN A 451 -23.34 13.15 7.93
C ASN A 451 -24.78 12.65 8.08
N GLY A 452 -25.55 12.68 7.00
CA GLY A 452 -26.97 12.32 6.98
C GLY A 452 -27.27 11.09 6.13
N LYS A 453 -28.35 10.38 6.48
CA LYS A 453 -28.92 9.28 5.66
C LYS A 453 -29.44 9.76 4.30
N ASP A 454 -29.58 11.08 4.10
CA ASP A 454 -29.93 11.76 2.84
C ASP A 454 -28.80 11.79 1.79
N GLN A 455 -27.76 10.98 2.00
CA GLN A 455 -26.54 10.87 1.18
C GLN A 455 -25.78 12.20 1.06
N SER A 456 -25.92 13.09 2.06
CA SER A 456 -25.18 14.34 2.14
C SER A 456 -24.42 14.47 3.46
N MET A 457 -23.32 15.20 3.38
CA MET A 457 -22.57 15.68 4.55
C MET A 457 -22.65 17.21 4.53
N LYS A 458 -22.81 17.87 5.68
CA LYS A 458 -23.02 19.33 5.75
C LYS A 458 -22.06 19.98 6.75
N LEU A 459 -21.59 21.18 6.41
CA LEU A 459 -20.83 22.07 7.28
C LEU A 459 -21.73 23.15 7.84
N TRP A 460 -21.61 23.44 9.13
CA TRP A 460 -22.38 24.49 9.82
C TRP A 460 -21.45 25.45 10.57
N ASP A 461 -21.88 26.71 10.70
CA ASP A 461 -21.23 27.73 11.53
C ASP A 461 -22.19 28.09 12.67
N LEU A 462 -21.73 28.04 13.92
CA LEU A 462 -22.51 28.40 15.12
C LEU A 462 -23.24 29.75 15.01
N ARG A 463 -22.73 30.69 14.21
CA ARG A 463 -23.36 32.00 13.96
C ARG A 463 -24.67 31.92 13.16
N MET A 464 -24.88 30.84 12.42
CA MET A 464 -26.06 30.61 11.58
C MET A 464 -27.11 29.73 12.28
N VAL A 465 -26.86 29.32 13.54
CA VAL A 465 -27.79 28.50 14.33
C VAL A 465 -29.17 29.15 14.40
N MET A 466 -30.21 28.33 14.27
CA MET A 466 -31.59 28.79 14.41
C MET A 466 -31.92 28.90 15.89
N SER A 467 -32.34 30.09 16.34
CA SER A 467 -32.78 30.30 17.72
C SER A 467 -33.97 29.40 18.08
N THR A 468 -33.99 28.89 19.31
CA THR A 468 -35.02 28.01 19.91
C THR A 468 -36.46 28.39 19.56
N ASN A 469 -36.83 29.67 19.66
CA ASN A 469 -38.20 30.14 19.35
C ASN A 469 -38.53 29.91 17.86
N ARG A 470 -37.66 30.38 16.97
CA ARG A 470 -37.82 30.21 15.51
C ARG A 470 -37.79 28.73 15.10
N PHE A 471 -36.96 27.90 15.73
CA PHE A 471 -36.95 26.46 15.50
C PHE A 471 -38.34 25.84 15.79
N ARG A 472 -38.94 26.18 16.92
CA ARG A 472 -40.27 25.71 17.32
C ARG A 472 -41.41 26.29 16.47
N GLU A 473 -41.29 27.53 16.00
CA GLU A 473 -42.25 28.14 15.06
C GLU A 473 -42.22 27.52 13.65
N THR A 474 -41.08 26.95 13.25
CA THR A 474 -40.85 26.47 11.87
C THR A 474 -41.24 24.99 11.69
N GLU A 475 -41.45 24.25 12.78
CA GLU A 475 -41.71 22.80 12.83
C GLU A 475 -40.92 21.96 11.78
N PRO A 476 -39.56 21.97 11.80
CA PRO A 476 -38.75 21.33 10.75
C PRO A 476 -39.04 19.83 10.53
N ALA A 477 -39.49 19.13 11.57
CA ALA A 477 -39.88 17.72 11.52
C ALA A 477 -40.95 17.40 10.45
N GLN A 478 -41.75 18.39 10.02
CA GLN A 478 -42.70 18.22 8.91
C GLN A 478 -42.04 17.90 7.56
N TYR A 479 -40.75 18.19 7.41
CA TYR A 479 -39.99 18.03 6.15
C TYR A 479 -38.94 16.92 6.20
N SER A 480 -38.77 16.22 7.34
CA SER A 480 -37.62 15.33 7.58
C SER A 480 -37.94 13.86 7.90
N ASN A 481 -39.18 13.40 7.62
CA ASN A 481 -39.55 11.98 7.84
C ASN A 481 -40.68 11.50 6.89
N THR A 482 -40.60 11.86 5.61
CA THR A 482 -41.67 11.63 4.62
C THR A 482 -41.44 10.49 3.62
N SER A 483 -40.26 9.86 3.63
CA SER A 483 -39.86 8.85 2.62
C SER A 483 -40.18 7.41 3.02
N GLY A 484 -40.10 7.08 4.32
CA GLY A 484 -40.12 5.70 4.83
C GLY A 484 -38.81 4.93 4.61
N PHE A 485 -37.73 5.62 4.20
CA PHE A 485 -36.48 5.01 3.75
C PHE A 485 -35.67 4.34 4.87
N ASP A 486 -35.38 3.03 4.76
CA ASP A 486 -34.43 2.35 5.66
C ASP A 486 -33.04 2.20 5.02
N TYR A 487 -32.15 3.14 5.37
CA TYR A 487 -30.73 3.15 4.97
C TYR A 487 -29.98 1.83 5.18
N ARG A 488 -30.46 0.92 6.04
CA ARG A 488 -29.82 -0.37 6.31
C ARG A 488 -30.02 -1.38 5.17
N ARG A 489 -31.16 -1.32 4.48
CA ARG A 489 -31.61 -2.33 3.50
C ARG A 489 -31.85 -1.75 2.11
N GLU A 490 -32.35 -0.51 2.04
CA GLU A 490 -32.80 0.08 0.79
C GLU A 490 -31.70 0.87 0.07
N LEU A 491 -31.89 1.05 -1.24
CA LEU A 491 -31.11 1.99 -2.03
C LEU A 491 -31.79 3.35 -2.00
N TYR A 492 -31.02 4.39 -1.67
CA TYR A 492 -31.53 5.76 -1.69
C TYR A 492 -31.80 6.22 -3.14
N ASP A 493 -32.99 6.75 -3.38
CA ASP A 493 -33.37 7.35 -4.66
C ASP A 493 -33.01 8.85 -4.64
N ASP A 494 -32.12 9.28 -5.54
CA ASP A 494 -31.74 10.69 -5.64
C ASP A 494 -32.96 11.60 -5.93
N GLU A 495 -34.05 11.10 -6.54
CA GLU A 495 -35.30 11.87 -6.75
C GLU A 495 -36.11 12.11 -5.46
N ASP A 496 -35.84 11.39 -4.37
CA ASP A 496 -36.39 11.73 -3.05
C ASP A 496 -35.62 12.87 -2.36
N TRP A 497 -34.43 13.23 -2.86
CA TRP A 497 -33.65 14.35 -2.32
C TRP A 497 -34.07 15.72 -2.86
N ASP A 498 -34.38 16.64 -1.94
CA ASP A 498 -34.54 18.08 -2.15
C ASP A 498 -33.75 18.88 -1.08
N VAL A 499 -33.44 20.14 -1.37
CA VAL A 499 -32.91 21.08 -0.36
C VAL A 499 -34.02 21.41 0.65
N HIS A 500 -33.73 21.25 1.94
CA HIS A 500 -34.66 21.59 3.01
C HIS A 500 -35.04 23.10 2.97
N PRO A 501 -36.33 23.49 3.05
CA PRO A 501 -36.76 24.89 2.88
C PRO A 501 -36.14 25.91 3.85
N HIS A 502 -35.66 25.42 4.99
CA HIS A 502 -35.02 26.21 6.05
C HIS A 502 -33.59 25.77 6.34
N ASP A 503 -32.88 25.23 5.33
CA ASP A 503 -31.47 24.85 5.42
C ASP A 503 -30.60 26.04 5.88
N ASN A 504 -29.90 25.88 7.01
CA ASN A 504 -28.91 26.84 7.53
C ASN A 504 -27.46 26.31 7.50
N SER A 505 -27.18 25.32 6.65
CA SER A 505 -25.81 24.85 6.37
C SER A 505 -25.03 25.85 5.50
N VAL A 506 -23.71 25.85 5.66
CA VAL A 506 -22.79 26.72 4.91
C VAL A 506 -22.33 26.04 3.63
N VAL A 507 -22.09 24.73 3.68
CA VAL A 507 -21.64 23.92 2.53
C VAL A 507 -22.27 22.53 2.63
N THR A 508 -22.73 21.99 1.50
CA THR A 508 -23.21 20.61 1.37
C THR A 508 -22.28 19.81 0.47
N PHE A 509 -21.77 18.69 0.97
CA PHE A 509 -20.93 17.72 0.28
C PHE A 509 -21.78 16.51 -0.13
N ARG A 510 -21.64 16.03 -1.37
CA ARG A 510 -22.30 14.83 -1.89
C ARG A 510 -21.30 13.94 -2.66
N GLY A 511 -21.69 12.70 -2.90
CA GLY A 511 -21.00 11.75 -3.78
C GLY A 511 -20.49 10.48 -3.11
N HIS A 512 -20.51 10.42 -1.78
CA HIS A 512 -20.41 9.19 -0.98
C HIS A 512 -21.79 8.55 -0.79
N LYS A 513 -21.83 7.30 -0.32
CA LYS A 513 -23.07 6.57 -0.01
C LYS A 513 -23.18 6.28 1.47
N VAL A 514 -24.19 6.83 2.15
CA VAL A 514 -24.49 6.66 3.57
C VAL A 514 -25.55 5.57 3.73
N LEU A 515 -25.13 4.30 3.60
CA LEU A 515 -26.01 3.12 3.61
C LEU A 515 -25.42 2.02 4.51
N ARG A 516 -26.23 1.01 4.85
CA ARG A 516 -25.93 -0.21 5.61
C ARG A 516 -25.56 0.01 7.08
N THR A 517 -24.92 1.12 7.41
CA THR A 517 -24.35 1.38 8.74
C THR A 517 -24.25 2.88 9.02
N LEU A 518 -24.06 3.28 10.28
CA LEU A 518 -23.86 4.68 10.64
C LEU A 518 -22.44 5.11 10.22
N ILE A 519 -22.33 5.62 8.99
CA ILE A 519 -21.06 6.06 8.40
C ILE A 519 -20.67 7.41 8.99
N ARG A 520 -19.38 7.55 9.31
CA ARG A 520 -18.81 8.71 10.00
C ARG A 520 -18.15 9.70 9.04
N CYS A 521 -18.04 10.94 9.51
CA CYS A 521 -17.37 12.04 8.83
C CYS A 521 -16.46 12.77 9.82
N HIS A 522 -15.35 13.32 9.35
CA HIS A 522 -14.40 14.05 10.19
C HIS A 522 -13.76 15.22 9.46
N PHE A 523 -13.31 16.22 10.22
CA PHE A 523 -12.35 17.21 9.74
C PHE A 523 -10.95 16.61 9.61
N SER A 524 -10.16 17.08 8.64
CA SER A 524 -8.75 16.72 8.55
C SER A 524 -7.95 17.29 9.73
N PRO A 525 -6.88 16.60 10.19
CA PRO A 525 -6.20 16.98 11.43
C PRO A 525 -5.67 18.41 11.39
N PRO A 526 -5.88 19.22 12.46
CA PRO A 526 -5.37 20.59 12.54
C PRO A 526 -3.86 20.68 12.33
N SER A 527 -3.10 19.74 12.92
CA SER A 527 -1.63 19.65 12.81
C SER A 527 -1.14 19.30 11.41
N ALA A 528 -1.85 18.45 10.66
CA ALA A 528 -1.44 18.02 9.33
C ALA A 528 -1.80 19.06 8.26
N THR A 529 -3.03 19.57 8.32
CA THR A 529 -3.65 20.30 7.19
C THR A 529 -4.44 21.53 7.62
N ASN A 530 -4.42 21.89 8.92
CA ASN A 530 -5.23 22.95 9.51
C ASN A 530 -6.72 22.86 9.10
N SER A 531 -7.26 21.62 9.16
CA SER A 531 -8.64 21.24 8.80
C SER A 531 -9.12 21.67 7.41
N ARG A 532 -8.20 21.86 6.46
CA ARG A 532 -8.50 22.25 5.06
C ARG A 532 -9.45 21.28 4.33
N TYR A 533 -9.51 20.03 4.76
CA TYR A 533 -10.29 18.99 4.13
C TYR A 533 -11.33 18.43 5.10
N VAL A 534 -12.41 17.91 4.54
CA VAL A 534 -13.38 17.07 5.24
C VAL A 534 -13.43 15.71 4.54
N TYR A 535 -13.65 14.64 5.30
CA TYR A 535 -13.66 13.30 4.74
C TYR A 535 -14.69 12.39 5.41
N SER A 536 -15.15 11.39 4.67
CA SER A 536 -16.14 10.42 5.14
C SER A 536 -15.92 9.04 4.52
N GLY A 537 -16.35 8.00 5.22
CA GLY A 537 -16.50 6.66 4.66
C GLY A 537 -17.63 6.59 3.62
N SER A 538 -17.86 5.39 3.08
CA SER A 538 -18.91 5.16 2.09
C SER A 538 -19.22 3.67 1.94
N ALA A 539 -20.50 3.37 1.72
CA ALA A 539 -21.01 2.03 1.47
C ALA A 539 -20.60 1.45 0.10
N ASP A 540 -20.04 2.27 -0.80
CA ASP A 540 -19.39 1.81 -2.04
C ASP A 540 -17.95 1.29 -1.82
N GLY A 541 -17.48 1.30 -0.57
CA GLY A 541 -16.17 0.77 -0.18
C GLY A 541 -15.01 1.75 -0.43
N LYS A 542 -15.29 3.06 -0.45
CA LYS A 542 -14.26 4.11 -0.57
C LYS A 542 -14.31 5.07 0.61
N ALA A 543 -13.20 5.79 0.83
CA ALA A 543 -13.22 7.02 1.63
C ALA A 543 -13.10 8.22 0.68
N TYR A 544 -13.95 9.22 0.88
CA TYR A 544 -14.04 10.43 0.07
C TYR A 544 -13.41 11.60 0.83
N ILE A 545 -12.61 12.42 0.15
CA ILE A 545 -11.97 13.61 0.71
C ILE A 545 -12.36 14.81 -0.16
N TRP A 546 -12.93 15.85 0.46
CA TRP A 546 -13.33 17.10 -0.20
C TRP A 546 -12.55 18.29 0.36
N ASN A 547 -12.32 19.30 -0.47
CA ASN A 547 -11.99 20.66 -0.02
C ASN A 547 -13.23 21.30 0.60
N MET A 548 -13.06 22.36 1.40
CA MET A 548 -14.16 23.11 2.01
C MET A 548 -15.17 23.75 1.02
N ASP A 549 -14.87 23.84 -0.28
CA ASP A 549 -15.80 24.31 -1.33
C ASP A 549 -16.65 23.17 -1.95
N ALA A 550 -16.67 22.00 -1.31
CA ALA A 550 -17.27 20.75 -1.78
C ALA A 550 -16.66 20.17 -3.07
N THR A 551 -15.54 20.70 -3.57
CA THR A 551 -14.80 20.02 -4.64
C THR A 551 -14.11 18.77 -4.09
N LEU A 552 -14.19 17.68 -4.86
CA LEU A 552 -13.51 16.43 -4.52
C LEU A 552 -11.99 16.60 -4.62
N ALA A 553 -11.29 16.44 -3.50
CA ALA A 553 -9.83 16.52 -3.42
C ALA A 553 -9.15 15.16 -3.61
N GLY A 554 -9.81 14.06 -3.18
CA GLY A 554 -9.28 12.71 -3.32
C GLY A 554 -10.34 11.62 -3.08
N LYS A 555 -10.06 10.41 -3.56
CA LYS A 555 -10.80 9.18 -3.23
C LYS A 555 -9.82 8.06 -2.90
N ILE A 556 -10.01 7.40 -1.77
CA ILE A 556 -9.24 6.23 -1.35
C ILE A 556 -10.10 4.99 -1.59
N ASP A 557 -9.66 4.11 -2.49
CA ASP A 557 -10.41 2.91 -2.89
C ASP A 557 -10.04 1.70 -2.03
N VAL A 558 -10.72 1.57 -0.89
CA VAL A 558 -10.49 0.50 0.10
C VAL A 558 -10.99 -0.84 -0.45
N LYS A 559 -12.09 -0.84 -1.22
CA LYS A 559 -12.63 -2.03 -1.88
C LYS A 559 -11.60 -2.64 -2.84
N LYS A 560 -11.02 -1.84 -3.72
CA LYS A 560 -9.99 -2.30 -4.67
C LYS A 560 -8.77 -2.89 -3.96
N ALA A 561 -8.36 -2.31 -2.83
CA ALA A 561 -7.19 -2.77 -2.09
C ALA A 561 -7.45 -4.03 -1.24
N THR A 562 -8.70 -4.28 -0.83
CA THR A 562 -9.08 -5.41 0.02
C THR A 562 -9.66 -6.59 -0.75
N MET A 563 -10.08 -6.39 -2.00
CA MET A 563 -10.66 -7.42 -2.85
C MET A 563 -9.75 -8.66 -2.97
N GLY A 564 -10.26 -9.80 -2.52
CA GLY A 564 -9.57 -11.10 -2.62
C GLY A 564 -8.51 -11.37 -1.54
N THR A 565 -8.37 -10.52 -0.51
CA THR A 565 -7.41 -10.79 0.59
C THR A 565 -7.87 -11.87 1.58
N ARG A 566 -9.15 -12.29 1.52
CA ARG A 566 -9.70 -13.43 2.28
C ARG A 566 -10.23 -14.54 1.39
N ARG A 567 -10.18 -15.77 1.91
CA ARG A 567 -10.83 -16.95 1.32
C ARG A 567 -12.34 -16.93 1.58
N VAL A 568 -13.10 -17.61 0.73
CA VAL A 568 -14.52 -17.94 0.99
C VAL A 568 -14.58 -19.04 2.04
N ASP A 569 -15.34 -18.84 3.12
CA ASP A 569 -15.59 -19.88 4.12
C ASP A 569 -16.86 -20.67 3.79
N ARG A 570 -16.95 -21.93 4.23
CA ARG A 570 -18.01 -22.88 3.90
C ARG A 570 -19.36 -22.53 4.54
N HIS A 571 -19.36 -21.70 5.58
CA HIS A 571 -20.55 -21.19 6.27
C HIS A 571 -20.89 -19.72 5.91
N THR A 572 -20.29 -19.17 4.84
CA THR A 572 -20.52 -17.78 4.41
C THR A 572 -21.97 -17.57 3.96
N ARG A 573 -22.79 -16.89 4.78
CA ARG A 573 -24.05 -16.29 4.32
C ARG A 573 -23.73 -15.09 3.41
N LEU A 574 -24.16 -15.17 2.15
CA LEU A 574 -24.02 -14.09 1.16
C LEU A 574 -25.02 -12.97 1.47
N TYR A 575 -24.54 -11.89 2.10
CA TYR A 575 -25.39 -10.74 2.46
C TYR A 575 -25.58 -9.71 1.32
N PHE A 576 -25.03 -9.93 0.12
CA PHE A 576 -25.00 -8.90 -0.96
C PHE A 576 -25.33 -9.42 -2.35
N GLU A 577 -26.13 -8.62 -3.06
CA GLU A 577 -26.46 -8.73 -4.49
C GLU A 577 -25.31 -8.26 -5.42
N GLU A 578 -24.05 -8.29 -4.98
CA GLU A 578 -22.94 -7.94 -5.86
C GLU A 578 -22.54 -9.15 -6.73
N PRO A 579 -22.33 -9.01 -8.06
CA PRO A 579 -22.07 -10.14 -8.98
C PRO A 579 -20.84 -11.00 -8.64
N THR A 580 -19.95 -10.53 -7.78
CA THR A 580 -18.73 -11.22 -7.33
C THR A 580 -18.82 -11.74 -5.89
N GLY A 581 -19.91 -11.46 -5.17
CA GLY A 581 -20.10 -11.78 -3.76
C GLY A 581 -19.22 -10.99 -2.76
N TRP A 582 -18.31 -10.12 -3.22
CA TRP A 582 -17.37 -9.41 -2.34
C TRP A 582 -17.89 -8.02 -1.94
N GLY A 583 -18.38 -7.89 -0.70
CA GLY A 583 -18.79 -6.61 -0.11
C GLY A 583 -17.62 -5.81 0.46
N THR A 584 -17.71 -4.48 0.43
CA THR A 584 -16.82 -3.57 1.17
C THR A 584 -17.60 -2.31 1.54
N CYS A 585 -17.65 -1.96 2.82
CA CYS A 585 -18.31 -0.76 3.35
C CYS A 585 -17.37 -0.07 4.33
N VAL A 586 -16.92 1.15 4.01
CA VAL A 586 -16.07 1.94 4.92
C VAL A 586 -17.01 2.67 5.88
N ARG A 587 -17.05 2.24 7.15
CA ARG A 587 -17.91 2.88 8.17
C ARG A 587 -17.24 4.12 8.76
N ASP A 588 -15.96 4.01 9.08
CA ASP A 588 -15.19 5.05 9.73
C ASP A 588 -13.82 5.18 9.06
N ALA A 589 -13.19 6.34 9.17
CA ALA A 589 -11.84 6.57 8.69
C ALA A 589 -11.13 7.56 9.61
N SER A 590 -9.80 7.45 9.74
CA SER A 590 -9.01 8.36 10.57
C SER A 590 -7.71 8.71 9.86
N TRP A 591 -7.43 10.02 9.75
CA TRP A 591 -6.22 10.58 9.14
C TRP A 591 -5.18 10.85 10.23
N HIS A 592 -3.95 10.37 10.03
CA HIS A 592 -2.84 10.57 10.96
C HIS A 592 -2.46 12.06 11.13
N PRO A 593 -2.25 12.58 12.35
CA PRO A 593 -2.05 14.01 12.60
C PRO A 593 -0.71 14.58 12.09
N SER A 594 0.28 13.75 11.78
CA SER A 594 1.62 14.18 11.34
C SER A 594 2.16 13.47 10.09
N ALA A 595 1.36 12.61 9.46
CA ALA A 595 1.77 11.86 8.26
C ALA A 595 0.63 11.80 7.23
N PRO A 596 0.93 11.66 5.92
CA PRO A 596 -0.08 11.54 4.86
C PRO A 596 -0.66 10.12 4.78
N VAL A 597 -1.06 9.57 5.93
CA VAL A 597 -1.60 8.22 6.10
C VAL A 597 -3.05 8.34 6.57
N MET A 598 -3.95 7.56 5.98
CA MET A 598 -5.33 7.42 6.43
C MET A 598 -5.67 5.95 6.61
N VAL A 599 -6.42 5.67 7.66
CA VAL A 599 -6.85 4.34 8.08
C VAL A 599 -8.34 4.22 7.84
N ALA A 600 -8.76 3.13 7.20
CA ALA A 600 -10.17 2.85 6.91
C ALA A 600 -10.69 1.69 7.76
N SER A 601 -11.59 2.02 8.68
CA SER A 601 -12.36 1.10 9.51
C SER A 601 -13.54 0.57 8.68
N ALA A 602 -13.32 -0.57 8.02
CA ALA A 602 -14.20 -1.09 6.98
C ALA A 602 -14.65 -2.54 7.22
N TRP A 603 -15.87 -2.82 6.79
CA TRP A 603 -16.51 -4.14 6.76
C TRP A 603 -16.25 -4.74 5.38
N ASN A 604 -15.48 -5.83 5.27
CA ASN A 604 -14.94 -6.31 4.00
C ASN A 604 -15.04 -7.84 3.86
N GLY A 605 -15.34 -8.34 2.66
CA GLY A 605 -15.31 -9.76 2.33
C GLY A 605 -16.67 -10.33 1.92
N TYR A 606 -16.73 -11.66 1.80
CA TYR A 606 -17.96 -12.40 1.46
C TYR A 606 -18.99 -12.42 2.61
N SER A 607 -18.53 -12.23 3.85
CA SER A 607 -19.33 -12.20 5.09
C SER A 607 -19.01 -11.01 6.03
N MET A 608 -18.28 -9.99 5.55
CA MET A 608 -17.92 -8.75 6.26
C MET A 608 -17.02 -8.87 7.51
N ALA A 609 -15.75 -9.23 7.32
CA ALA A 609 -14.71 -9.27 8.36
C ALA A 609 -13.41 -8.48 8.00
N ARG A 610 -13.34 -7.20 8.44
CA ARG A 610 -12.19 -6.33 8.89
C ARG A 610 -10.74 -6.34 8.29
N VAL A 611 -9.96 -5.24 8.52
CA VAL A 611 -8.64 -4.80 7.87
C VAL A 611 -7.56 -4.09 8.81
N LEU A 612 -6.33 -3.69 8.32
CA LEU A 612 -4.98 -3.25 8.93
C LEU A 612 -3.65 -4.13 9.36
N ALA A 613 -3.09 -5.16 8.66
CA ALA A 613 -1.98 -6.14 8.99
C ALA A 613 -0.81 -6.25 7.98
N HIS A 614 0.24 -6.84 8.51
CA HIS A 614 1.62 -6.91 8.07
C HIS A 614 1.94 -8.23 7.33
N VAL A 615 2.53 -8.16 6.14
CA VAL A 615 3.22 -9.29 5.51
C VAL A 615 4.65 -9.32 6.05
N GLY A 616 5.05 -10.41 6.69
CA GLY A 616 6.45 -10.62 7.09
C GLY A 616 7.33 -10.77 5.86
N GLY A 617 8.42 -9.99 5.77
CA GLY A 617 9.35 -10.09 4.67
C GLY A 617 10.20 -11.36 4.80
N HIS A 618 10.18 -12.22 3.79
CA HIS A 618 11.14 -13.31 3.70
C HIS A 618 12.54 -12.76 3.43
N CYS A 619 13.58 -13.41 3.95
CA CYS A 619 14.98 -13.07 3.70
C CYS A 619 15.64 -14.16 2.83
N PRO A 620 15.35 -14.23 1.51
CA PRO A 620 16.01 -15.20 0.63
C PRO A 620 17.48 -14.83 0.39
N PRO A 621 18.36 -15.82 0.11
CA PRO A 621 19.72 -15.55 -0.36
C PRO A 621 19.68 -14.85 -1.72
N ALA A 622 20.71 -14.05 -2.03
CA ALA A 622 20.78 -13.30 -3.27
C ALA A 622 20.99 -14.23 -4.48
N GLY A 623 20.11 -14.10 -5.50
CA GLY A 623 20.14 -14.90 -6.72
C GLY A 623 18.88 -15.75 -6.91
N PRO A 624 18.91 -16.78 -7.78
CA PRO A 624 17.73 -17.58 -8.13
C PRO A 624 17.15 -18.30 -6.92
N VAL A 625 15.93 -17.95 -6.51
CA VAL A 625 15.23 -18.66 -5.42
C VAL A 625 14.62 -19.99 -5.88
N LEU A 626 14.42 -20.17 -7.18
CA LEU A 626 13.93 -21.39 -7.83
C LEU A 626 14.75 -21.65 -9.10
N PRO A 627 14.79 -22.89 -9.62
CA PRO A 627 15.46 -23.20 -10.87
C PRO A 627 14.96 -22.31 -12.01
N PRO A 628 15.87 -21.70 -12.81
CA PRO A 628 15.52 -20.94 -14.00
C PRO A 628 14.60 -21.73 -14.95
N PRO A 629 13.51 -21.14 -15.46
CA PRO A 629 12.51 -21.88 -16.22
C PRO A 629 12.98 -22.20 -17.64
N GLU A 630 12.59 -23.37 -18.14
CA GLU A 630 12.69 -23.69 -19.56
C GLU A 630 11.62 -22.92 -20.34
N LEU A 631 12.08 -21.90 -21.08
CA LEU A 631 11.23 -21.03 -21.88
C LEU A 631 10.94 -21.64 -23.25
N SER A 632 9.77 -22.27 -23.36
CA SER A 632 9.19 -22.67 -24.64
C SER A 632 8.56 -21.46 -25.37
N ALA A 633 8.32 -21.60 -26.68
CA ALA A 633 7.67 -20.58 -27.53
C ALA A 633 6.18 -20.31 -27.22
N ARG A 634 5.71 -20.61 -26.00
CA ARG A 634 4.34 -20.43 -25.52
C ARG A 634 4.25 -19.53 -24.27
N LEU A 635 5.31 -18.78 -23.92
CA LEU A 635 5.20 -17.78 -22.85
C LEU A 635 4.16 -16.72 -23.24
N ASN A 636 3.11 -16.58 -22.44
CA ASN A 636 2.02 -15.66 -22.74
C ASN A 636 2.42 -14.21 -22.41
N LEU A 637 2.76 -13.45 -23.45
CA LEU A 637 3.14 -12.04 -23.37
C LEU A 637 2.06 -11.08 -23.91
N SER A 638 0.81 -11.55 -24.06
CA SER A 638 -0.29 -10.74 -24.60
C SER A 638 -0.55 -9.42 -23.83
N LYS A 639 -0.20 -9.38 -22.53
CA LYS A 639 -0.23 -8.15 -21.73
C LYS A 639 0.80 -7.12 -22.22
N LEU A 640 2.02 -7.56 -22.56
CA LEU A 640 3.07 -6.71 -23.13
C LEU A 640 2.66 -6.24 -24.54
N ASP A 641 2.18 -7.15 -25.39
CA ASP A 641 1.65 -6.80 -26.72
C ASP A 641 0.56 -5.72 -26.63
N SER A 642 -0.42 -5.91 -25.74
CA SER A 642 -1.52 -4.96 -25.53
C SER A 642 -1.04 -3.59 -25.05
N GLN A 643 -0.01 -3.54 -24.19
CA GLN A 643 0.56 -2.28 -23.71
C GLN A 643 1.39 -1.57 -24.79
N LEU A 644 2.19 -2.30 -25.57
CA LEU A 644 2.97 -1.76 -26.69
C LEU A 644 2.04 -1.23 -27.79
N GLU A 645 1.03 -2.00 -28.19
CA GLU A 645 0.01 -1.52 -29.13
C GLU A 645 -0.77 -0.31 -28.60
N SER A 646 -1.08 -0.27 -27.30
CA SER A 646 -1.73 0.90 -26.70
C SER A 646 -0.85 2.15 -26.79
N ILE A 647 0.47 2.04 -26.57
CA ILE A 647 1.40 3.17 -26.72
C ILE A 647 1.52 3.61 -28.19
N VAL A 648 1.60 2.67 -29.13
CA VAL A 648 1.66 2.98 -30.57
C VAL A 648 0.38 3.66 -31.06
N ARG A 649 -0.80 3.30 -30.53
CA ARG A 649 -2.09 3.89 -30.90
C ARG A 649 -2.38 5.23 -30.20
N ASN A 650 -2.10 5.35 -28.89
CA ASN A 650 -2.43 6.52 -28.08
C ASN A 650 -1.20 7.43 -27.89
N ALA A 651 -0.65 7.93 -28.99
CA ALA A 651 0.56 8.77 -29.02
C ALA A 651 0.31 10.18 -28.40
N SER A 652 0.22 10.26 -27.06
CA SER A 652 0.01 11.51 -26.34
C SER A 652 0.94 11.66 -25.12
N ARG A 653 1.80 12.69 -25.20
CA ARG A 653 2.59 13.35 -24.13
C ARG A 653 3.67 12.57 -23.35
N SER A 654 3.61 11.25 -23.15
CA SER A 654 4.66 10.52 -22.39
C SER A 654 5.55 9.60 -23.23
N PHE A 655 5.07 9.17 -24.40
CA PHE A 655 5.86 8.38 -25.35
C PHE A 655 5.46 8.76 -26.78
N ASN A 656 6.40 9.31 -27.54
CA ASN A 656 6.16 9.82 -28.88
C ASN A 656 6.41 8.73 -29.94
N ALA A 657 5.42 7.85 -30.14
CA ALA A 657 5.51 6.76 -31.12
C ALA A 657 5.48 7.23 -32.59
N THR A 658 5.16 8.50 -32.85
CA THR A 658 5.17 9.08 -34.21
C THR A 658 6.58 9.38 -34.72
N GLU A 659 7.52 9.69 -33.82
CA GLU A 659 8.92 10.02 -34.11
C GLU A 659 9.92 8.97 -33.60
N ASN A 660 9.57 8.18 -32.57
CA ASN A 660 10.42 7.12 -32.04
C ASN A 660 10.13 5.76 -32.70
N SER A 661 11.07 5.28 -33.51
CA SER A 661 11.15 3.90 -33.98
C SER A 661 11.86 3.04 -32.92
N PHE A 662 11.36 1.84 -32.62
CA PHE A 662 11.97 1.00 -31.59
C PHE A 662 11.88 -0.50 -31.87
N SER A 663 12.82 -1.24 -31.30
CA SER A 663 12.89 -2.69 -31.31
C SER A 663 13.10 -3.21 -29.89
N ILE A 664 12.34 -4.25 -29.52
CA ILE A 664 12.49 -5.00 -28.27
C ILE A 664 12.77 -6.45 -28.65
N LEU A 665 13.82 -7.04 -28.06
CA LEU A 665 14.12 -8.47 -28.17
C LEU A 665 14.31 -9.07 -26.78
N LEU A 666 13.59 -10.15 -26.46
CA LEU A 666 13.74 -10.92 -25.22
C LEU A 666 14.26 -12.32 -25.55
N THR A 667 15.22 -12.83 -24.78
CA THR A 667 15.89 -14.11 -25.03
C THR A 667 16.07 -14.92 -23.75
N SER A 668 15.97 -16.24 -23.88
CA SER A 668 16.51 -17.21 -22.93
C SER A 668 17.91 -17.63 -23.37
N ARG A 669 18.56 -18.52 -22.60
CA ARG A 669 19.83 -19.18 -22.96
C ARG A 669 19.84 -19.82 -24.35
N ASN A 670 18.71 -20.41 -24.75
CA ASN A 670 18.64 -21.30 -25.90
C ASN A 670 18.09 -20.60 -27.16
N ALA A 671 17.17 -19.64 -27.00
CA ALA A 671 16.48 -19.01 -28.12
C ALA A 671 15.96 -17.60 -27.78
N THR A 672 15.75 -16.80 -28.82
CA THR A 672 14.92 -15.60 -28.72
C THR A 672 13.47 -16.03 -28.42
N VAL A 673 12.88 -15.45 -27.38
CA VAL A 673 11.53 -15.80 -26.89
C VAL A 673 10.48 -14.82 -27.41
N TYR A 674 10.85 -13.56 -27.64
CA TYR A 674 9.95 -12.50 -28.09
C TYR A 674 10.71 -11.45 -28.90
N GLN A 675 10.07 -10.90 -29.93
CA GLN A 675 10.52 -9.71 -30.64
C GLN A 675 9.32 -8.80 -30.95
N TYR A 676 9.50 -7.48 -30.82
CA TYR A 676 8.54 -6.47 -31.23
C TYR A 676 9.27 -5.32 -31.91
N HIS A 677 8.71 -4.82 -33.02
CA HIS A 677 9.30 -3.75 -33.82
C HIS A 677 8.25 -2.72 -34.21
N HIS A 678 8.54 -1.46 -33.94
CA HIS A 678 7.73 -0.31 -34.33
C HIS A 678 8.54 0.64 -35.21
N THR A 679 7.92 1.15 -36.27
CA THR A 679 8.53 2.09 -37.21
C THR A 679 7.81 3.43 -37.12
N ALA A 680 8.55 4.49 -36.80
CA ALA A 680 8.05 5.85 -36.76
C ALA A 680 7.54 6.31 -38.15
N ALA A 681 6.50 7.12 -38.13
CA ALA A 681 6.01 7.82 -39.33
C ALA A 681 7.01 8.90 -39.76
N VAL A 682 7.64 9.58 -38.79
CA VAL A 682 8.66 10.60 -38.99
C VAL A 682 10.04 9.98 -38.76
N ARG A 683 10.85 9.88 -39.81
CA ARG A 683 12.24 9.39 -39.81
C ARG A 683 12.97 9.92 -41.05
N ASP A 684 14.29 9.75 -41.13
CA ASP A 684 15.02 10.14 -42.34
C ASP A 684 14.75 9.15 -43.51
N PRO A 685 14.45 9.64 -44.73
CA PRO A 685 14.09 8.80 -45.87
C PRO A 685 15.27 8.05 -46.51
N SER A 686 16.53 8.30 -46.12
CA SER A 686 17.69 7.51 -46.54
C SER A 686 17.92 6.25 -45.70
N GLY A 687 17.24 6.16 -44.54
CA GLY A 687 17.24 4.98 -43.67
C GLY A 687 16.31 3.85 -44.13
N VAL A 688 16.14 2.84 -43.27
CA VAL A 688 15.18 1.74 -43.51
C VAL A 688 13.73 2.22 -43.61
N ASN A 689 12.95 1.55 -44.46
CA ASN A 689 11.52 1.84 -44.59
C ASN A 689 10.63 1.12 -43.57
N LYS A 690 11.14 0.04 -42.97
CA LYS A 690 10.48 -0.72 -41.92
C LYS A 690 11.56 -1.29 -41.00
N VAL A 691 11.34 -1.18 -39.70
CA VAL A 691 12.20 -1.75 -38.66
C VAL A 691 11.91 -3.24 -38.47
N ASP A 692 12.97 -4.00 -38.27
CA ASP A 692 12.99 -5.43 -37.93
C ASP A 692 14.18 -5.79 -37.02
N GLY A 693 14.39 -7.08 -36.74
CA GLY A 693 15.47 -7.56 -35.89
C GLY A 693 16.89 -7.42 -36.44
N ASP A 694 17.06 -7.12 -37.74
CA ASP A 694 18.35 -6.94 -38.41
C ASP A 694 18.61 -5.49 -38.85
N THR A 695 17.71 -4.58 -38.47
CA THR A 695 17.85 -3.13 -38.56
C THR A 695 18.94 -2.65 -37.60
N VAL A 696 19.83 -1.78 -38.09
CA VAL A 696 21.00 -1.29 -37.35
C VAL A 696 20.65 -0.01 -36.57
N TYR A 697 21.03 0.00 -35.29
CA TYR A 697 20.91 1.13 -34.37
C TYR A 697 22.28 1.55 -33.85
N ARG A 698 22.46 2.83 -33.51
CA ARG A 698 23.62 3.31 -32.73
C ARG A 698 23.40 2.98 -31.25
N LEU A 699 24.32 2.22 -30.66
CA LEU A 699 24.19 1.67 -29.31
C LEU A 699 24.60 2.64 -28.19
N CYS A 700 25.32 3.70 -28.54
CA CYS A 700 25.81 4.69 -27.60
C CYS A 700 26.57 4.01 -26.44
N SER A 701 26.33 4.42 -25.20
CA SER A 701 27.06 3.95 -24.02
C SER A 701 26.92 2.45 -23.66
N VAL A 702 26.07 1.67 -24.34
CA VAL A 702 26.12 0.20 -24.31
C VAL A 702 27.50 -0.32 -24.76
N THR A 703 28.22 0.45 -25.60
CA THR A 703 29.61 0.20 -26.01
C THR A 703 30.55 -0.13 -24.85
N LYS A 704 30.30 0.44 -23.67
CA LYS A 704 31.11 0.20 -22.46
C LYS A 704 31.11 -1.27 -22.03
N LEU A 705 30.01 -2.02 -22.24
CA LEU A 705 29.97 -3.47 -21.96
C LEU A 705 31.00 -4.22 -22.79
N PHE A 706 31.08 -3.90 -24.09
CA PHE A 706 32.04 -4.50 -25.01
C PHE A 706 33.48 -4.10 -24.66
N ASN A 707 33.72 -2.83 -24.29
CA ASN A 707 35.03 -2.37 -23.83
C ASN A 707 35.51 -3.16 -22.60
N VAL A 708 34.73 -3.20 -21.52
CA VAL A 708 35.11 -3.97 -20.32
C VAL A 708 35.26 -5.46 -20.64
N LEU A 709 34.41 -6.05 -21.48
CA LEU A 709 34.58 -7.44 -21.88
C LEU A 709 35.88 -7.66 -22.67
N THR A 710 36.33 -6.72 -23.52
CA THR A 710 37.67 -6.83 -24.14
C THR A 710 38.81 -6.75 -23.12
N VAL A 711 38.66 -5.97 -22.05
CA VAL A 711 39.62 -5.95 -20.92
C VAL A 711 39.64 -7.32 -20.23
N LEU A 712 38.48 -7.86 -19.85
CA LEU A 712 38.37 -9.14 -19.15
C LEU A 712 38.94 -10.32 -19.96
N LEU A 713 38.74 -10.33 -21.28
CA LEU A 713 39.18 -11.41 -22.16
C LEU A 713 40.68 -11.36 -22.52
N ASN A 714 41.33 -10.21 -22.43
CA ASN A 714 42.72 -10.03 -22.88
C ASN A 714 43.69 -9.57 -21.77
N ALA A 715 43.17 -9.13 -20.62
CA ALA A 715 43.94 -8.54 -19.51
C ALA A 715 43.20 -8.62 -18.15
N GLY A 716 42.31 -9.60 -17.96
CA GLY A 716 41.49 -9.72 -16.73
C GLY A 716 42.33 -9.93 -15.46
N ASP A 717 43.49 -10.56 -15.59
CA ASP A 717 44.53 -10.73 -14.56
C ASP A 717 45.27 -9.42 -14.21
N LEU A 718 45.11 -8.37 -15.00
CA LEU A 718 45.72 -7.05 -14.78
C LEU A 718 44.75 -6.03 -14.15
N LEU A 719 43.52 -6.40 -13.80
CA LEU A 719 42.49 -5.46 -13.33
C LEU A 719 42.95 -4.55 -12.18
N ASP A 720 43.68 -5.08 -11.21
CA ASP A 720 44.12 -4.32 -10.02
C ASP A 720 45.45 -3.59 -10.20
N THR A 721 45.94 -3.48 -11.43
CA THR A 721 47.15 -2.71 -11.77
C THR A 721 46.83 -1.24 -12.13
N CYS A 722 47.74 -0.33 -11.79
CA CYS A 722 47.57 1.12 -12.01
C CYS A 722 47.61 1.51 -13.51
N ILE A 723 46.74 2.42 -13.92
CA ILE A 723 46.62 2.92 -15.30
C ILE A 723 47.91 3.56 -15.82
N THR A 724 48.67 4.23 -14.94
CA THR A 724 49.94 4.91 -15.25
C THR A 724 51.02 3.99 -15.80
N LYS A 725 50.93 2.67 -15.55
CA LYS A 725 51.83 1.66 -16.12
C LYS A 725 51.58 1.38 -17.61
N TYR A 726 50.37 1.66 -18.10
CA TYR A 726 49.93 1.34 -19.46
C TYR A 726 49.59 2.59 -20.29
N VAL A 727 49.42 3.73 -19.64
CA VAL A 727 49.23 5.05 -20.28
C VAL A 727 50.40 5.94 -19.84
N PRO A 728 51.54 5.94 -20.57
CA PRO A 728 52.76 6.61 -20.15
C PRO A 728 52.62 8.13 -20.02
N GLU A 729 51.64 8.73 -20.69
CA GLU A 729 51.31 10.16 -20.55
C GLU A 729 50.85 10.54 -19.14
N LEU A 730 50.36 9.57 -18.36
CA LEU A 730 49.95 9.73 -16.95
C LEU A 730 51.06 9.33 -15.95
N ALA A 731 52.24 8.93 -16.41
CA ALA A 731 53.33 8.52 -15.51
C ALA A 731 53.91 9.72 -14.74
N GLY A 732 54.06 9.55 -13.42
CA GLY A 732 54.52 10.61 -12.50
C GLY A 732 53.46 11.66 -12.16
N ASP A 733 52.20 11.44 -12.56
CA ASP A 733 51.07 12.29 -12.21
C ASP A 733 50.37 11.75 -10.95
N GLN A 734 50.61 12.38 -9.81
CA GLN A 734 50.12 11.95 -8.49
C GLN A 734 48.59 11.83 -8.41
N VAL A 735 47.84 12.48 -9.30
CA VAL A 735 46.37 12.39 -9.35
C VAL A 735 45.92 11.05 -9.93
N TYR A 736 46.71 10.45 -10.81
CA TYR A 736 46.42 9.18 -11.49
C TYR A 736 47.15 7.99 -10.85
N GLU A 737 48.10 8.24 -9.96
CA GLU A 737 48.71 7.22 -9.10
C GLU A 737 47.65 6.59 -8.17
N GLY A 738 47.46 5.27 -8.29
CA GLY A 738 46.45 4.52 -7.55
C GLY A 738 45.15 4.22 -8.31
N ILE A 739 44.88 4.87 -9.46
CA ILE A 739 43.73 4.52 -10.30
C ILE A 739 44.00 3.19 -11.05
N THR A 740 43.22 2.15 -10.78
CA THR A 740 43.38 0.83 -11.42
C THR A 740 42.45 0.60 -12.62
N LEU A 741 42.78 -0.39 -13.46
CA LEU A 741 41.89 -0.81 -14.57
C LEU A 741 40.50 -1.26 -14.06
N ARG A 742 40.43 -1.86 -12.86
CA ARG A 742 39.18 -2.21 -12.18
C ARG A 742 38.36 -0.96 -11.87
N MET A 743 38.98 0.06 -11.25
CA MET A 743 38.30 1.31 -10.89
C MET A 743 37.73 2.07 -12.11
N LEU A 744 38.47 2.04 -13.23
CA LEU A 744 37.99 2.58 -14.51
C LEU A 744 36.81 1.77 -15.06
N SER A 745 36.89 0.44 -14.98
CA SER A 745 35.85 -0.46 -15.50
C SER A 745 34.54 -0.35 -14.71
N SER A 746 34.63 -0.17 -13.38
CA SER A 746 33.51 -0.16 -12.43
C SER A 746 33.00 1.22 -12.01
N GLN A 747 33.32 2.29 -12.75
CA GLN A 747 32.80 3.65 -12.49
C GLN A 747 33.14 4.20 -11.09
N VAL A 748 34.29 3.85 -10.52
CA VAL A 748 34.76 4.35 -9.19
C VAL A 748 36.12 5.05 -9.26
N SER A 749 36.61 5.36 -10.46
CA SER A 749 37.91 6.05 -10.68
C SER A 749 37.93 7.51 -10.24
N GLY A 750 36.77 8.15 -10.05
CA GLY A 750 36.68 9.58 -9.76
C GLY A 750 36.91 10.50 -10.96
N LEU A 751 37.03 9.97 -12.18
CA LEU A 751 37.21 10.77 -13.39
C LEU A 751 35.94 11.54 -13.80
N PRO A 752 36.06 12.74 -14.40
CA PRO A 752 34.93 13.51 -14.91
C PRO A 752 34.02 12.75 -15.90
N ARG A 753 32.76 13.19 -16.01
CA ARG A 753 31.74 12.51 -16.84
C ARG A 753 32.12 12.45 -18.32
N SER A 754 32.58 13.56 -18.90
CA SER A 754 32.82 13.63 -20.35
C SER A 754 34.01 14.52 -20.75
N GLY A 755 34.76 15.10 -19.80
CA GLY A 755 35.57 16.27 -20.11
C GLY A 755 34.70 17.31 -20.83
N ASP A 756 35.23 17.86 -21.92
CA ASP A 756 34.60 18.96 -22.65
C ASP A 756 33.54 18.52 -23.68
N ALA A 757 33.30 17.22 -23.87
CA ALA A 757 32.50 16.73 -25.01
C ALA A 757 31.07 17.29 -25.10
N PHE A 758 30.51 17.68 -23.96
CA PHE A 758 29.19 18.29 -23.82
C PHE A 758 29.27 19.65 -23.10
N ASP A 759 30.36 20.40 -23.33
CA ASP A 759 30.51 21.74 -22.79
C ASP A 759 29.35 22.66 -23.22
N LEU A 760 28.84 23.46 -22.28
CA LEU A 760 27.64 24.26 -22.47
C LEU A 760 27.86 25.44 -23.43
N ALA A 761 29.07 26.01 -23.48
CA ALA A 761 29.43 27.03 -24.45
C ALA A 761 29.63 26.45 -25.85
N SER A 762 30.15 25.22 -25.96
CA SER A 762 30.27 24.52 -27.25
C SER A 762 28.93 24.12 -27.87
N THR A 763 27.90 23.88 -27.04
CA THR A 763 26.61 23.31 -27.47
C THR A 763 25.49 24.33 -27.64
N ASP A 764 25.33 25.30 -26.73
CA ASP A 764 24.32 26.37 -26.85
C ASP A 764 24.71 27.64 -26.07
N ALA A 765 25.92 28.18 -26.34
CA ALA A 765 26.43 29.38 -25.66
C ALA A 765 25.40 30.49 -25.50
N LYS A 766 24.61 30.78 -26.54
CA LYS A 766 23.68 31.89 -26.55
C LYS A 766 22.55 31.73 -25.52
N SER A 767 21.94 30.55 -25.41
CA SER A 767 20.89 30.33 -24.41
C SER A 767 21.42 30.44 -22.97
N TRP A 768 22.69 30.05 -22.75
CA TRP A 768 23.34 30.19 -21.44
C TRP A 768 23.77 31.64 -21.15
N GLU A 769 24.28 32.37 -22.14
CA GLU A 769 24.52 33.82 -22.07
C GLU A 769 23.23 34.60 -21.73
N ASP A 770 22.13 34.30 -22.43
CA ASP A 770 20.80 34.87 -22.16
C ASP A 770 20.27 34.47 -20.75
N ALA A 771 20.74 33.34 -20.19
CA ALA A 771 20.49 32.92 -18.81
C ALA A 771 21.45 33.53 -17.76
N GLY A 772 22.37 34.40 -18.18
CA GLY A 772 23.28 35.14 -17.30
C GLY A 772 24.66 34.50 -17.09
N PHE A 773 25.04 33.50 -17.88
CA PHE A 773 26.41 32.99 -17.90
C PHE A 773 27.36 34.01 -18.58
N PRO A 774 28.63 34.09 -18.18
CA PRO A 774 29.58 34.99 -18.82
C PRO A 774 29.84 34.57 -20.27
N VAL A 775 29.96 35.55 -21.18
CA VAL A 775 30.40 35.31 -22.56
C VAL A 775 31.81 34.71 -22.53
N PRO A 776 32.03 33.49 -23.06
CA PRO A 776 33.32 32.81 -22.99
C PRO A 776 34.37 33.54 -23.84
N ALA A 777 35.59 33.71 -23.33
CA ALA A 777 36.66 34.22 -24.18
C ALA A 777 37.05 33.15 -25.22
N LYS A 778 37.54 33.58 -26.39
CA LYS A 778 37.91 32.64 -27.46
C LYS A 778 39.02 31.64 -27.07
N GLY A 779 39.80 31.95 -26.02
CA GLY A 779 40.81 31.05 -25.45
C GLY A 779 40.29 30.10 -24.37
N ASP A 780 39.07 30.32 -23.87
CA ASP A 780 38.42 29.50 -22.83
C ASP A 780 37.57 28.37 -23.46
N MET A 781 37.29 28.47 -24.76
CA MET A 781 36.53 27.46 -25.51
C MET A 781 37.33 26.16 -25.65
N PRO A 782 36.71 24.98 -25.46
CA PRO A 782 37.33 23.69 -25.73
C PRO A 782 37.92 23.60 -27.14
N PRO A 783 39.17 23.12 -27.31
CA PRO A 783 39.84 23.14 -28.60
C PRO A 783 39.36 22.04 -29.57
N CYS A 784 38.86 20.92 -29.06
CA CYS A 784 38.52 19.71 -29.82
C CYS A 784 37.73 18.71 -28.92
N ASP A 785 37.34 17.55 -29.46
CA ASP A 785 36.57 16.48 -28.81
C ASP A 785 35.16 16.88 -28.31
N VAL A 786 34.66 18.07 -28.70
CA VAL A 786 33.25 18.48 -28.55
C VAL A 786 32.36 17.73 -29.54
N VAL A 787 31.13 17.42 -29.14
CA VAL A 787 30.15 16.78 -30.04
C VAL A 787 29.89 17.70 -31.25
N GLY A 788 29.96 17.13 -32.46
CA GLY A 788 29.93 17.88 -33.73
C GLY A 788 31.22 18.62 -34.14
N GLY A 789 32.30 18.59 -33.33
CA GLY A 789 33.56 19.29 -33.60
C GLY A 789 34.71 18.42 -34.14
N GLU A 790 35.92 19.00 -34.18
CA GLU A 790 37.15 18.29 -34.55
C GLU A 790 37.63 17.34 -33.44
N VAL A 791 38.19 16.19 -33.81
CA VAL A 791 38.72 15.19 -32.86
C VAL A 791 40.08 15.62 -32.33
N CYS A 792 40.30 15.57 -31.02
CA CYS A 792 41.58 15.87 -30.41
C CYS A 792 42.64 14.84 -30.82
N ASN A 793 43.83 15.31 -31.18
CA ASN A 793 45.00 14.43 -31.24
C ASN A 793 45.39 13.96 -29.82
N ARG A 794 46.17 12.88 -29.73
CA ARG A 794 46.53 12.25 -28.46
C ARG A 794 47.19 13.21 -27.45
N ALA A 795 48.02 14.15 -27.91
CA ALA A 795 48.66 15.12 -27.02
C ALA A 795 47.65 16.14 -26.45
N GLN A 796 46.78 16.69 -27.30
CA GLN A 796 45.70 17.60 -26.90
C GLN A 796 44.73 16.94 -25.90
N PHE A 797 44.39 15.67 -26.14
CA PHE A 797 43.54 14.89 -25.23
C PHE A 797 44.16 14.79 -23.82
N PHE A 798 45.46 14.48 -23.71
CA PHE A 798 46.13 14.37 -22.40
C PHE A 798 46.40 15.72 -21.73
N GLU A 799 46.60 16.79 -22.50
CA GLU A 799 46.70 18.15 -21.97
C GLU A 799 45.38 18.56 -21.29
N ASN A 800 44.25 18.36 -21.98
CA ASN A 800 42.90 18.60 -21.47
C ASN A 800 42.53 17.70 -20.27
N LEU A 801 42.83 16.40 -20.37
CA LEU A 801 42.58 15.44 -19.30
C LEU A 801 43.34 15.81 -18.00
N LYS A 802 44.51 16.45 -18.11
CA LYS A 802 45.31 16.91 -16.96
C LYS A 802 44.94 18.28 -16.43
N SER A 803 44.34 19.17 -17.24
CA SER A 803 43.75 20.41 -16.71
C SER A 803 42.48 20.16 -15.89
N ASN A 804 41.83 19.01 -16.08
CA ASN A 804 40.65 18.59 -15.34
C ASN A 804 41.02 17.93 -14.00
N SER A 805 40.41 18.38 -12.90
CA SER A 805 40.49 17.71 -11.60
C SER A 805 39.57 16.48 -11.53
N LEU A 806 39.93 15.52 -10.68
CA LEU A 806 39.01 14.42 -10.34
C LEU A 806 37.79 14.95 -9.59
N ILE A 807 36.61 14.41 -9.91
CA ILE A 807 35.35 14.73 -9.21
C ILE A 807 35.25 14.06 -7.84
N TRP A 808 35.95 12.93 -7.64
CA TRP A 808 36.05 12.21 -6.37
C TRP A 808 37.44 11.59 -6.22
N LEU A 809 37.83 11.26 -4.98
CA LEU A 809 39.01 10.42 -4.75
C LEU A 809 38.80 9.02 -5.36
N PRO A 810 39.84 8.40 -5.96
CA PRO A 810 39.74 7.04 -6.50
C PRO A 810 39.22 6.03 -5.48
N GLY A 811 38.24 5.22 -5.88
CA GLY A 811 37.57 4.23 -5.04
C GLY A 811 36.54 4.78 -4.04
N ALA A 812 36.45 6.10 -3.83
CA ALA A 812 35.64 6.66 -2.74
C ALA A 812 34.12 6.67 -3.03
N LYS A 813 33.72 6.87 -4.29
CA LYS A 813 32.30 6.94 -4.72
C LYS A 813 32.11 6.43 -6.14
N THR A 814 30.93 5.91 -6.43
CA THR A 814 30.47 5.61 -7.80
C THR A 814 30.15 6.90 -8.54
N ALA A 815 30.72 7.10 -9.73
CA ALA A 815 30.39 8.22 -10.61
C ALA A 815 30.62 7.84 -12.08
N TYR A 816 29.65 8.19 -12.92
CA TYR A 816 29.67 7.84 -14.35
C TYR A 816 30.73 8.64 -15.10
N SER A 817 31.71 7.96 -15.71
CA SER A 817 32.77 8.56 -16.52
C SER A 817 32.85 7.94 -17.91
N ASN A 818 32.74 8.75 -18.96
CA ASN A 818 33.08 8.38 -20.33
C ASN A 818 34.61 8.31 -20.51
N GLN A 819 35.33 9.23 -19.88
CA GLN A 819 36.80 9.36 -19.91
C GLN A 819 37.49 8.08 -19.43
N ALA A 820 36.94 7.43 -18.40
CA ALA A 820 37.45 6.16 -17.90
C ALA A 820 37.54 5.06 -18.99
N TYR A 821 36.53 4.94 -19.86
CA TYR A 821 36.51 3.95 -20.93
C TYR A 821 37.37 4.33 -22.13
N THR A 822 37.57 5.63 -22.38
CA THR A 822 38.58 6.12 -23.33
C THR A 822 39.99 5.72 -22.86
N LEU A 823 40.32 5.93 -21.58
CA LEU A 823 41.58 5.48 -20.99
C LEU A 823 41.74 3.95 -21.01
N LEU A 824 40.68 3.17 -20.73
CA LEU A 824 40.71 1.72 -20.87
C LEU A 824 41.03 1.28 -22.31
N GLY A 825 40.41 1.91 -23.32
CA GLY A 825 40.69 1.63 -24.72
C GLY A 825 42.16 1.89 -25.09
N MET A 826 42.73 2.99 -24.61
CA MET A 826 44.14 3.33 -24.81
C MET A 826 45.09 2.39 -24.06
N ALA A 827 44.76 2.01 -22.82
CA ALA A 827 45.54 1.06 -22.04
C ALA A 827 45.54 -0.33 -22.70
N MET A 828 44.39 -0.82 -23.17
CA MET A 828 44.30 -2.10 -23.87
C MET A 828 45.08 -2.10 -25.18
N GLN A 829 45.13 -0.97 -25.90
CA GLN A 829 45.97 -0.83 -27.08
C GLN A 829 47.46 -0.93 -26.75
N ASN A 830 47.91 -0.33 -25.64
CA ASN A 830 49.30 -0.41 -25.21
C ASN A 830 49.67 -1.77 -24.58
N ILE A 831 48.72 -2.48 -23.95
CA ILE A 831 48.90 -3.83 -23.41
C ILE A 831 49.02 -4.87 -24.53
N THR A 832 48.14 -4.81 -25.53
CA THR A 832 47.96 -5.88 -26.52
C THR A 832 48.57 -5.59 -27.90
N GLY A 833 48.91 -4.32 -28.18
CA GLY A 833 49.29 -3.85 -29.51
C GLY A 833 48.13 -3.77 -30.51
N LYS A 834 46.89 -4.09 -30.10
CA LYS A 834 45.69 -4.11 -30.96
C LYS A 834 44.76 -2.93 -30.65
N THR A 835 44.15 -2.36 -31.67
CA THR A 835 43.11 -1.33 -31.48
C THR A 835 41.84 -1.93 -30.86
N PHE A 836 41.01 -1.10 -30.22
CA PHE A 836 39.71 -1.55 -29.69
C PHE A 836 38.84 -2.23 -30.77
N ALA A 837 38.85 -1.73 -32.01
CA ALA A 837 38.14 -2.33 -33.15
C ALA A 837 38.62 -3.76 -33.47
N GLN A 838 39.93 -4.03 -33.31
CA GLN A 838 40.51 -5.36 -33.51
C GLN A 838 40.19 -6.27 -32.33
N LEU A 839 40.33 -5.80 -31.08
CA LEU A 839 39.98 -6.59 -29.89
C LEU A 839 38.50 -6.98 -29.85
N LEU A 840 37.61 -6.04 -30.18
CA LEU A 840 36.17 -6.30 -30.32
C LEU A 840 35.90 -7.40 -31.34
N ARG A 841 36.53 -7.33 -32.52
CA ARG A 841 36.35 -8.30 -33.59
C ARG A 841 36.88 -9.68 -33.21
N ASP A 842 38.12 -9.73 -32.74
CA ASP A 842 38.85 -10.97 -32.48
C ASP A 842 38.30 -11.70 -31.25
N SER A 843 37.97 -10.97 -30.17
CA SER A 843 37.58 -11.55 -28.88
C SER A 843 36.07 -11.69 -28.66
N ILE A 844 35.22 -10.91 -29.36
CA ILE A 844 33.77 -10.88 -29.08
C ILE A 844 32.94 -11.14 -30.34
N THR A 845 33.02 -10.28 -31.36
CA THR A 845 32.02 -10.31 -32.44
C THR A 845 32.25 -11.40 -33.48
N THR A 846 33.49 -11.84 -33.72
CA THR A 846 33.75 -13.02 -34.56
C THR A 846 33.35 -14.32 -33.85
N PRO A 847 33.76 -14.58 -32.58
CA PRO A 847 33.31 -15.76 -31.84
C PRO A 847 31.79 -15.90 -31.72
N LEU A 848 31.07 -14.79 -31.44
CA LEU A 848 29.61 -14.80 -31.30
C LEU A 848 28.83 -14.65 -32.62
N GLY A 849 29.52 -14.56 -33.76
CA GLY A 849 28.88 -14.42 -35.08
C GLY A 849 28.03 -13.15 -35.22
N MET A 850 28.61 -12.01 -34.85
CA MET A 850 27.99 -10.67 -34.87
C MET A 850 28.70 -9.71 -35.87
N PRO A 851 28.75 -10.02 -37.18
CA PRO A 851 29.51 -9.26 -38.16
C PRO A 851 29.03 -7.80 -38.38
N LEU A 852 27.83 -7.44 -37.93
CA LEU A 852 27.29 -6.08 -38.08
C LEU A 852 27.65 -5.19 -36.88
N THR A 853 28.09 -5.79 -35.77
CA THR A 853 28.45 -5.08 -34.55
C THR A 853 29.87 -4.53 -34.66
N GLY A 854 30.01 -3.21 -34.66
CA GLY A 854 31.30 -2.55 -34.84
C GLY A 854 31.21 -1.02 -34.81
N LEU A 855 32.36 -0.39 -35.03
CA LEU A 855 32.51 1.08 -35.08
C LEU A 855 32.31 1.67 -36.48
N ASN A 856 32.30 0.83 -37.53
CA ASN A 856 32.12 1.29 -38.89
C ASN A 856 30.68 1.76 -39.09
N THR A 857 30.48 2.96 -39.61
CA THR A 857 29.17 3.44 -40.05
C THR A 857 28.55 2.44 -41.04
N PRO A 858 27.35 1.89 -40.76
CA PRO A 858 26.70 0.95 -41.66
C PRO A 858 26.15 1.69 -42.90
N ASP A 859 25.82 0.95 -43.96
CA ASP A 859 25.04 1.49 -45.06
C ASP A 859 23.69 2.04 -44.54
N ASN A 860 23.34 3.27 -44.91
CA ASN A 860 22.09 3.92 -44.54
C ASN A 860 20.87 3.05 -44.86
N SER A 861 20.92 2.26 -45.96
CA SER A 861 19.85 1.33 -46.34
C SER A 861 19.50 0.27 -45.26
N ARG A 862 20.34 0.14 -44.24
CA ARG A 862 20.22 -0.81 -43.12
C ARG A 862 20.02 -0.14 -41.76
N GLY A 863 20.17 1.18 -41.68
CA GLY A 863 20.07 1.96 -40.44
C GLY A 863 18.70 2.62 -40.27
N ILE A 864 18.22 2.72 -39.03
CA ILE A 864 17.02 3.52 -38.71
C ILE A 864 17.44 4.90 -38.22
N ILE A 865 17.57 5.86 -39.14
CA ILE A 865 18.16 7.17 -38.88
C ILE A 865 17.07 8.16 -38.41
N PRO A 866 17.24 8.83 -37.24
CA PRO A 866 16.30 9.85 -36.75
C PRO A 866 16.50 11.16 -37.50
N ASN A 867 15.62 12.13 -37.28
CA ASN A 867 15.80 13.50 -37.79
C ASN A 867 16.64 14.35 -36.82
N GLY A 868 16.69 15.66 -37.05
CA GLY A 868 17.28 16.63 -36.12
C GLY A 868 18.76 16.36 -35.79
N ALA A 869 19.12 16.51 -34.51
CA ALA A 869 20.48 16.32 -34.02
C ALA A 869 20.97 14.87 -34.18
N GLY A 870 20.10 13.87 -34.03
CA GLY A 870 20.48 12.47 -34.13
C GLY A 870 20.91 12.03 -35.53
N LYS A 871 20.47 12.77 -36.57
CA LYS A 871 20.96 12.61 -37.95
C LYS A 871 22.42 13.00 -38.08
N VAL A 872 22.84 14.11 -37.46
CA VAL A 872 24.23 14.60 -37.49
C VAL A 872 25.17 13.61 -36.81
N LEU A 873 24.69 12.91 -35.78
CA LEU A 873 25.44 11.89 -35.06
C LEU A 873 25.40 10.50 -35.73
N TRP A 874 24.76 10.35 -36.91
CA TRP A 874 24.69 9.05 -37.56
C TRP A 874 26.05 8.62 -38.10
N ASP A 875 26.64 9.40 -39.01
CA ASP A 875 27.90 9.11 -39.69
C ASP A 875 29.12 9.75 -39.02
N GLN A 876 28.94 10.56 -37.97
CA GLN A 876 30.05 11.14 -37.20
C GLN A 876 30.91 10.05 -36.51
N ASP A 877 32.23 10.14 -36.73
CA ASP A 877 33.25 9.42 -35.97
C ASP A 877 33.34 9.99 -34.55
N MET A 878 33.26 9.13 -33.54
CA MET A 878 33.35 9.52 -32.13
C MET A 878 34.81 9.72 -31.66
N GLY A 879 35.81 9.49 -32.52
CA GLY A 879 37.21 9.77 -32.23
C GLY A 879 37.72 9.04 -30.98
N ASN A 880 38.22 9.79 -30.00
CA ASN A 880 38.68 9.27 -28.70
C ASN A 880 37.54 8.60 -27.91
N TYR A 881 36.27 8.91 -28.19
CA TYR A 881 35.09 8.30 -27.57
C TYR A 881 34.57 7.04 -28.28
N ASN A 882 35.24 6.54 -29.32
CA ASN A 882 34.84 5.29 -29.99
C ASN A 882 34.73 4.11 -29.01
N ALA A 883 35.66 3.99 -28.05
CA ALA A 883 35.64 2.95 -27.03
C ALA A 883 34.58 3.16 -25.92
N THR A 884 33.87 4.29 -25.90
CA THR A 884 32.85 4.61 -24.88
C THR A 884 31.43 4.70 -25.43
N ALA A 885 31.26 5.02 -26.72
CA ALA A 885 29.93 5.25 -27.33
C ALA A 885 29.80 4.91 -28.83
N GLY A 886 30.86 4.42 -29.50
CA GLY A 886 30.93 4.36 -30.97
C GLY A 886 30.21 3.20 -31.66
N LEU A 887 29.67 2.20 -30.94
CA LEU A 887 29.15 0.99 -31.60
C LEU A 887 27.79 1.14 -32.25
N PHE A 888 27.63 0.44 -33.37
CA PHE A 888 26.38 0.04 -33.98
C PHE A 888 26.13 -1.47 -33.76
N SER A 889 24.86 -1.90 -33.76
CA SER A 889 24.47 -3.32 -33.80
C SER A 889 22.99 -3.46 -34.18
N THR A 890 22.50 -4.71 -34.28
CA THR A 890 21.09 -5.05 -34.49
C THR A 890 20.50 -5.74 -33.26
N PRO A 891 19.17 -5.69 -33.04
CA PRO A 891 18.52 -6.45 -31.98
C PRO A 891 18.91 -7.94 -31.98
N ASN A 892 18.92 -8.59 -33.15
CA ASN A 892 19.28 -10.00 -33.28
C ASN A 892 20.74 -10.31 -32.85
N GLU A 893 21.69 -9.42 -33.16
CA GLU A 893 23.08 -9.59 -32.72
C GLU A 893 23.25 -9.33 -31.22
N LEU A 894 22.58 -8.31 -30.67
CA LEU A 894 22.53 -8.11 -29.21
C LEU A 894 21.90 -9.31 -28.49
N GLY A 895 20.90 -9.97 -29.09
CA GLY A 895 20.35 -11.23 -28.59
C GLY A 895 21.38 -12.38 -28.54
N LYS A 896 22.32 -12.44 -29.50
CA LYS A 896 23.46 -13.38 -29.44
C LYS A 896 24.43 -12.99 -28.33
N PHE A 897 24.74 -11.70 -28.19
CA PHE A 897 25.61 -11.18 -27.13
C PHE A 897 25.11 -11.55 -25.73
N VAL A 898 23.83 -11.27 -25.45
CA VAL A 898 23.20 -11.62 -24.16
C VAL A 898 23.24 -13.13 -23.93
N ARG A 899 22.96 -13.96 -24.95
CA ARG A 899 23.11 -15.43 -24.85
C ARG A 899 24.54 -15.88 -24.55
N GLY A 900 25.54 -15.29 -25.21
CA GLY A 900 26.95 -15.60 -24.97
C GLY A 900 27.39 -15.35 -23.52
N ILE A 901 26.85 -14.31 -22.88
CA ILE A 901 27.06 -14.04 -21.45
C ILE A 901 26.36 -15.13 -20.60
N MET A 902 25.06 -15.38 -20.85
CA MET A 902 24.27 -16.37 -20.09
C MET A 902 24.79 -17.81 -20.20
N ASN A 903 25.43 -18.15 -21.32
CA ASN A 903 25.98 -19.47 -21.60
C ASN A 903 27.46 -19.61 -21.26
N HIS A 904 28.12 -18.55 -20.79
CA HIS A 904 29.54 -18.55 -20.46
C HIS A 904 30.42 -18.90 -21.69
N GLU A 905 30.06 -18.40 -22.87
CA GLU A 905 30.71 -18.75 -24.15
C GLU A 905 32.08 -18.10 -24.32
N LEU A 906 32.31 -16.93 -23.71
CA LEU A 906 33.57 -16.17 -23.79
C LEU A 906 34.37 -16.14 -22.48
N LEU A 907 33.68 -16.08 -21.33
CA LEU A 907 34.27 -16.11 -19.99
C LEU A 907 33.84 -17.39 -19.28
N SER A 908 34.68 -17.90 -18.37
CA SER A 908 34.28 -19.02 -17.49
C SER A 908 33.02 -18.66 -16.68
N ALA A 909 32.29 -19.66 -16.20
CA ALA A 909 31.13 -19.45 -15.33
C ALA A 909 31.47 -18.63 -14.08
N ALA A 910 32.64 -18.88 -13.47
CA ALA A 910 33.14 -18.12 -12.33
C ALA A 910 33.44 -16.66 -12.69
N ASN A 911 34.20 -16.41 -13.75
CA ASN A 911 34.58 -15.04 -14.16
C ASN A 911 33.36 -14.25 -14.64
N THR A 912 32.37 -14.91 -15.27
CA THR A 912 31.09 -14.28 -15.61
C THR A 912 30.34 -13.86 -14.35
N ARG A 913 30.22 -14.76 -13.35
CA ARG A 913 29.56 -14.45 -12.07
C ARG A 913 30.30 -13.36 -11.27
N GLU A 914 31.63 -13.27 -11.36
CA GLU A 914 32.41 -12.15 -10.78
C GLU A 914 32.13 -10.84 -11.51
N TRP A 915 32.19 -10.84 -12.85
CA TRP A 915 31.91 -9.66 -13.68
C TRP A 915 30.51 -9.08 -13.42
N MET A 916 29.54 -9.94 -13.12
CA MET A 916 28.17 -9.58 -12.76
C MET A 916 27.98 -9.33 -11.25
N ARG A 917 29.00 -8.87 -10.52
CA ARG A 917 28.84 -8.32 -9.17
C ARG A 917 28.75 -6.79 -9.18
N PRO A 918 27.94 -6.18 -8.29
CA PRO A 918 28.03 -4.75 -8.02
C PRO A 918 29.38 -4.40 -7.38
N ALA A 919 29.96 -3.27 -7.78
CA ALA A 919 31.16 -2.69 -7.19
C ALA A 919 30.82 -1.67 -6.09
N GLY A 920 29.64 -1.03 -6.14
CA GLY A 920 29.16 -0.12 -5.10
C GLY A 920 27.71 0.33 -5.33
N PHE A 921 27.08 0.92 -4.30
CA PHE A 921 25.75 1.52 -4.40
C PHE A 921 25.83 2.96 -4.94
N ALA A 922 24.83 3.38 -5.72
CA ALA A 922 24.73 4.73 -6.28
C ALA A 922 24.16 5.78 -5.30
N GLY A 923 24.15 5.48 -3.99
CA GLY A 923 23.47 6.29 -2.96
C GLY A 923 22.00 5.89 -2.68
N SER A 924 21.49 4.83 -3.34
CA SER A 924 20.19 4.21 -3.06
C SER A 924 20.33 2.69 -2.98
N TYR A 925 19.53 2.03 -2.13
CA TYR A 925 19.42 0.56 -2.12
C TYR A 925 18.80 0.00 -3.41
N SER A 926 18.05 0.82 -4.16
CA SER A 926 17.42 0.43 -5.44
C SER A 926 18.38 0.47 -6.64
N MET A 927 19.61 0.97 -6.48
CA MET A 927 20.56 1.14 -7.58
C MET A 927 22.00 0.87 -7.16
N SER A 928 22.65 -0.07 -7.83
CA SER A 928 24.09 -0.31 -7.70
C SER A 928 24.79 -0.27 -9.06
N VAL A 929 26.10 -0.09 -9.02
CA VAL A 929 26.96 0.03 -10.21
C VAL A 929 28.03 -1.05 -10.15
N GLY A 930 28.17 -1.81 -11.24
CA GLY A 930 29.22 -2.80 -11.47
C GLY A 930 30.15 -2.37 -12.60
N ALA A 931 30.85 -3.33 -13.20
CA ALA A 931 31.84 -3.05 -14.25
C ALA A 931 31.35 -3.44 -15.66
N PRO A 932 30.64 -2.61 -16.43
CA PRO A 932 30.14 -1.25 -16.19
C PRO A 932 28.63 -1.23 -15.87
N TRP A 933 28.11 -2.31 -15.28
CA TRP A 933 26.67 -2.56 -15.12
C TRP A 933 25.94 -1.46 -14.33
N GLU A 934 24.77 -1.07 -14.80
CA GLU A 934 23.76 -0.29 -14.08
C GLU A 934 22.70 -1.28 -13.56
N ILE A 935 22.69 -1.53 -12.25
CA ILE A 935 21.92 -2.63 -11.65
C ILE A 935 20.75 -2.05 -10.88
N PHE A 936 19.53 -2.25 -11.39
CA PHE A 936 18.30 -1.83 -10.75
C PHE A 936 17.75 -2.95 -9.87
N ARG A 937 17.47 -2.64 -8.60
CA ARG A 937 16.89 -3.58 -7.62
C ARG A 937 15.42 -3.26 -7.41
N VAL A 938 14.54 -4.19 -7.78
CA VAL A 938 13.08 -3.97 -7.79
C VAL A 938 12.35 -5.05 -6.98
N ALA A 939 11.74 -4.67 -5.86
CA ALA A 939 11.13 -5.61 -4.90
C ALA A 939 9.65 -5.94 -5.13
N HIS A 940 8.99 -5.42 -6.18
CA HIS A 940 7.54 -5.58 -6.37
C HIS A 940 7.14 -6.34 -7.65
N LEU A 941 8.10 -7.03 -8.29
CA LEU A 941 7.87 -7.78 -9.53
C LEU A 941 7.34 -9.21 -9.29
N THR A 942 7.38 -9.71 -8.06
CA THR A 942 7.04 -11.10 -7.71
C THR A 942 6.11 -11.16 -6.48
N PRO A 943 5.31 -12.25 -6.32
CA PRO A 943 4.33 -12.34 -5.22
C PRO A 943 4.92 -12.31 -3.81
N ASP A 944 6.16 -12.78 -3.66
CA ASP A 944 6.93 -12.77 -2.41
C ASP A 944 7.57 -11.41 -2.07
N GLN A 945 7.43 -10.42 -2.95
CA GLN A 945 8.03 -9.09 -2.83
C GLN A 945 9.56 -9.11 -2.58
N ARG A 946 10.25 -10.12 -3.11
CA ARG A 946 11.72 -10.19 -3.02
C ARG A 946 12.37 -9.20 -4.01
N PRO A 947 13.52 -8.60 -3.69
CA PRO A 947 14.25 -7.78 -4.64
C PRO A 947 14.78 -8.61 -5.81
N ILE A 948 14.44 -8.20 -7.04
CA ILE A 948 15.01 -8.74 -8.27
C ILE A 948 16.05 -7.74 -8.79
N ASP A 949 17.29 -8.20 -8.98
CA ASP A 949 18.36 -7.40 -9.58
C ASP A 949 18.34 -7.53 -11.11
N ILE A 950 18.01 -6.43 -11.79
CA ILE A 950 18.04 -6.30 -13.24
C ILE A 950 19.35 -5.62 -13.63
N TYR A 951 20.25 -6.40 -14.23
CA TYR A 951 21.56 -5.94 -14.70
C TYR A 951 21.37 -5.28 -16.05
N THR A 952 21.72 -4.01 -16.18
CA THR A 952 21.53 -3.25 -17.41
C THR A 952 22.79 -2.51 -17.84
N LYS A 953 22.81 -2.05 -19.09
CA LYS A 953 23.59 -0.88 -19.48
C LYS A 953 22.76 -0.03 -20.41
N SER A 954 22.58 1.24 -20.05
CA SER A 954 21.98 2.27 -20.90
C SER A 954 22.95 2.77 -21.98
N GLY A 955 22.38 3.20 -23.09
CA GLY A 955 23.01 3.96 -24.15
C GLY A 955 22.12 5.13 -24.51
N SER A 956 22.64 6.35 -24.39
CA SER A 956 21.92 7.58 -24.70
C SER A 956 22.83 8.53 -25.49
N MET A 957 22.29 9.08 -26.57
CA MET A 957 22.78 10.24 -27.33
C MET A 957 21.58 10.97 -27.95
N PRO A 958 21.69 12.23 -28.37
CA PRO A 958 20.62 12.91 -29.11
C PRO A 958 20.09 12.07 -30.27
N GLY A 959 18.79 11.76 -30.25
CA GLY A 959 18.12 10.91 -31.25
C GLY A 959 18.23 9.39 -31.05
N TRP A 960 18.93 8.89 -30.02
CA TRP A 960 19.24 7.47 -29.86
C TRP A 960 19.14 7.00 -28.39
N GLY A 961 18.42 5.90 -28.17
CA GLY A 961 18.33 5.23 -26.87
C GLY A 961 18.53 3.72 -27.00
N ALA A 962 19.23 3.09 -26.05
CA ALA A 962 19.45 1.65 -26.05
C ALA A 962 19.60 1.10 -24.64
N TYR A 963 19.14 -0.13 -24.44
CA TYR A 963 19.41 -0.94 -23.26
C TYR A 963 19.82 -2.35 -23.67
N VAL A 964 20.88 -2.88 -23.05
CA VAL A 964 21.12 -4.31 -22.96
C VAL A 964 20.88 -4.70 -21.51
N PHE A 965 20.09 -5.75 -21.25
CA PHE A 965 19.74 -6.15 -19.90
C PHE A 965 19.67 -7.66 -19.68
N PHE A 966 19.81 -8.07 -18.42
CA PHE A 966 19.79 -9.46 -17.97
C PHE A 966 19.20 -9.57 -16.55
N VAL A 967 18.49 -10.67 -16.28
CA VAL A 967 17.93 -11.03 -14.98
C VAL A 967 18.45 -12.43 -14.60
N PRO A 968 19.54 -12.51 -13.81
CA PRO A 968 20.23 -13.76 -13.49
C PRO A 968 19.33 -14.84 -12.89
N ASP A 969 18.41 -14.44 -12.00
CA ASP A 969 17.50 -15.31 -11.27
C ASP A 969 16.67 -16.24 -12.15
N TYR A 970 16.48 -15.91 -13.43
CA TYR A 970 15.73 -16.72 -14.38
C TYR A 970 16.49 -17.07 -15.66
N ASN A 971 17.78 -16.71 -15.77
CA ASN A 971 18.56 -16.83 -17.01
C ASN A 971 17.83 -16.26 -18.25
N VAL A 972 17.29 -15.05 -18.11
CA VAL A 972 16.63 -14.29 -19.18
C VAL A 972 17.25 -12.92 -19.35
N GLY A 973 17.25 -12.40 -20.57
CA GLY A 973 17.68 -11.04 -20.84
C GLY A 973 17.14 -10.53 -22.17
N GLY A 974 17.68 -9.41 -22.63
CA GLY A 974 17.21 -8.81 -23.87
C GLY A 974 17.95 -7.54 -24.26
N ALA A 975 17.45 -6.94 -25.33
CA ALA A 975 17.87 -5.65 -25.80
C ALA A 975 16.67 -4.79 -26.20
N ILE A 976 16.77 -3.50 -25.95
CA ILE A 976 15.86 -2.45 -26.40
C ILE A 976 16.70 -1.47 -27.19
N ALA A 977 16.25 -1.08 -28.37
CA ALA A 977 16.91 -0.07 -29.20
C ALA A 977 15.88 0.91 -29.76
N VAL A 978 16.16 2.20 -29.70
CA VAL A 978 15.26 3.30 -30.04
C VAL A 978 16.01 4.33 -30.88
N SER A 979 15.33 4.85 -31.89
CA SER A 979 15.79 5.92 -32.78
C SER A 979 14.65 6.93 -32.95
N GLY A 980 14.88 8.16 -32.52
CA GLY A 980 13.91 9.25 -32.46
C GLY A 980 14.26 10.28 -31.38
N ASP A 981 13.63 11.45 -31.45
CA ASP A 981 14.07 12.64 -30.70
C ASP A 981 14.03 12.46 -29.16
N ASP A 982 13.13 11.62 -28.64
CA ASP A 982 13.02 11.28 -27.20
C ASP A 982 13.67 9.91 -26.85
N GLY A 983 14.61 9.42 -27.66
CA GLY A 983 15.08 8.04 -27.64
C GLY A 983 15.49 7.49 -26.26
N ASP A 984 16.15 8.30 -25.43
CA ASP A 984 16.58 7.93 -24.07
C ASP A 984 15.39 7.62 -23.15
N ALA A 985 14.50 8.60 -22.96
CA ALA A 985 13.29 8.47 -22.14
C ALA A 985 12.35 7.38 -22.66
N ALA A 986 12.23 7.24 -23.98
CA ALA A 986 11.50 6.15 -24.62
C ALA A 986 12.11 4.78 -24.28
N SER A 987 13.44 4.64 -24.31
CA SER A 987 14.11 3.37 -24.02
C SER A 987 13.93 2.92 -22.56
N LEU A 988 13.93 3.86 -21.61
CA LEU A 988 13.65 3.60 -20.20
C LEU A 988 12.19 3.21 -19.96
N ALA A 989 11.23 3.90 -20.58
CA ALA A 989 9.81 3.57 -20.45
C ALA A 989 9.47 2.16 -21.01
N LEU A 990 10.17 1.74 -22.07
CA LEU A 990 10.07 0.36 -22.58
C LEU A 990 10.70 -0.65 -21.62
N LEU A 991 11.80 -0.32 -20.95
CA LEU A 991 12.43 -1.18 -19.94
C LEU A 991 11.48 -1.43 -18.75
N ASP A 992 10.85 -0.39 -18.22
CA ASP A 992 9.85 -0.51 -17.15
C ASP A 992 8.68 -1.42 -17.55
N MET A 993 8.16 -1.25 -18.77
CA MET A 993 7.07 -2.08 -19.29
C MET A 993 7.49 -3.55 -19.46
N VAL A 994 8.69 -3.80 -19.97
CA VAL A 994 9.25 -5.15 -20.08
C VAL A 994 9.46 -5.77 -18.70
N ALA A 995 10.06 -5.05 -17.74
CA ALA A 995 10.25 -5.55 -16.37
C ALA A 995 8.91 -5.89 -15.69
N ALA A 996 7.92 -5.01 -15.77
CA ALA A 996 6.59 -5.18 -15.14
C ALA A 996 5.68 -6.23 -15.81
N THR A 997 6.11 -6.85 -16.91
CA THR A 997 5.34 -7.89 -17.63
C THR A 997 6.11 -9.20 -17.79
N PHE A 998 7.37 -9.14 -18.22
CA PHE A 998 8.20 -10.30 -18.50
C PHE A 998 8.67 -10.98 -17.21
N VAL A 999 9.19 -10.23 -16.22
CA VAL A 999 9.69 -10.82 -14.97
C VAL A 999 8.57 -11.56 -14.20
N PRO A 1000 7.36 -11.01 -13.97
CA PRO A 1000 6.27 -11.76 -13.34
C PRO A 1000 5.82 -13.00 -14.13
N ALA A 1001 5.81 -12.93 -15.47
CA ALA A 1001 5.44 -14.06 -16.32
C ALA A 1001 6.47 -15.21 -16.23
N VAL A 1002 7.75 -14.87 -16.20
CA VAL A 1002 8.86 -15.82 -16.06
C VAL A 1002 8.90 -16.41 -14.63
N ASP A 1003 8.69 -15.61 -13.58
CA ASP A 1003 8.55 -16.11 -12.19
C ASP A 1003 7.39 -17.08 -12.05
N THR A 1004 6.24 -16.76 -12.65
CA THR A 1004 5.06 -17.63 -12.67
C THR A 1004 5.37 -18.97 -13.33
N LEU A 1005 6.09 -18.96 -14.46
CA LEU A 1005 6.51 -20.18 -15.15
C LEU A 1005 7.53 -20.98 -14.32
N ALA A 1006 8.50 -20.32 -13.69
CA ALA A 1006 9.47 -20.95 -12.80
C ALA A 1006 8.78 -21.65 -11.62
N ARG A 1007 7.83 -20.98 -10.96
CA ARG A 1007 7.00 -21.58 -9.90
C ARG A 1007 6.19 -22.78 -10.39
N GLN A 1008 5.59 -22.71 -11.58
CA GLN A 1008 4.83 -23.83 -12.16
C GLN A 1008 5.73 -25.05 -12.46
N GLN A 1009 6.88 -24.84 -13.09
CA GLN A 1009 7.83 -25.90 -13.42
C GLN A 1009 8.47 -26.50 -12.15
N ALA A 1010 8.91 -25.66 -11.22
CA ALA A 1010 9.45 -26.10 -9.93
C ALA A 1010 8.39 -26.84 -9.10
N LYS A 1011 7.12 -26.45 -9.16
CA LYS A 1011 6.01 -27.16 -8.51
C LYS A 1011 5.87 -28.58 -9.07
N ALA A 1012 5.82 -28.71 -10.39
CA ALA A 1012 5.71 -30.02 -11.04
C ALA A 1012 6.93 -30.93 -10.78
N ALA A 1013 8.13 -30.37 -10.71
CA ALA A 1013 9.36 -31.12 -10.48
C ALA A 1013 9.58 -31.50 -9.00
N TYR A 1014 9.62 -30.53 -8.08
CA TYR A 1014 10.16 -30.70 -6.72
C TYR A 1014 9.10 -30.78 -5.61
N THR A 1015 7.86 -30.34 -5.81
CA THR A 1015 6.84 -30.48 -4.75
C THR A 1015 6.31 -31.91 -4.69
N GLY A 1016 5.96 -32.36 -3.49
CA GLY A 1016 5.53 -33.74 -3.27
C GLY A 1016 5.90 -34.28 -1.89
N GLN A 1017 5.62 -35.56 -1.69
CA GLN A 1017 6.02 -36.32 -0.50
C GLN A 1017 7.16 -37.29 -0.84
N TYR A 1018 8.19 -37.28 -0.02
CA TYR A 1018 9.37 -38.13 -0.13
C TYR A 1018 9.46 -39.02 1.11
N GLY A 1019 9.80 -40.29 0.96
CA GLY A 1019 9.91 -41.22 2.10
C GLY A 1019 10.87 -42.38 1.85
N ALA A 1020 11.30 -43.03 2.94
CA ALA A 1020 12.20 -44.17 2.88
C ALA A 1020 11.52 -45.40 2.23
N SER A 1021 12.11 -45.93 1.16
CA SER A 1021 11.57 -47.08 0.41
C SER A 1021 11.83 -48.40 1.14
N SER A 1022 10.80 -48.96 1.78
CA SER A 1022 10.82 -50.31 2.33
C SER A 1022 10.26 -51.33 1.31
N ASN A 1023 11.12 -52.23 0.82
CA ASN A 1023 10.75 -53.42 0.02
C ASN A 1023 9.80 -53.15 -1.16
N GLY A 1024 10.06 -52.11 -1.96
CA GLY A 1024 9.35 -51.86 -3.23
C GLY A 1024 7.91 -51.34 -3.11
N ASN A 1025 7.35 -51.29 -1.90
CA ASN A 1025 6.05 -50.68 -1.64
C ASN A 1025 6.19 -49.18 -1.39
N LYS A 1026 5.64 -48.36 -2.30
CA LYS A 1026 5.54 -46.90 -2.16
C LYS A 1026 4.47 -46.49 -1.13
N ARG A 1027 4.65 -46.84 0.14
CA ARG A 1027 3.89 -46.26 1.26
C ARG A 1027 4.77 -45.28 2.03
N MET A 1028 4.15 -44.23 2.56
CA MET A 1028 4.84 -43.26 3.40
C MET A 1028 5.25 -43.94 4.70
N ASN A 1029 6.56 -44.02 4.93
CA ASN A 1029 7.11 -44.62 6.13
C ASN A 1029 7.17 -43.56 7.23
N GLU A 1030 6.47 -43.81 8.34
CA GLU A 1030 6.36 -42.86 9.47
C GLU A 1030 7.74 -42.52 10.07
N THR A 1031 8.73 -43.41 9.91
CA THR A 1031 10.08 -43.22 10.47
C THR A 1031 10.92 -42.16 9.75
N ALA A 1032 10.79 -41.98 8.43
CA ALA A 1032 11.62 -41.02 7.70
C ALA A 1032 10.92 -40.50 6.43
N HIS A 1033 10.61 -39.19 6.43
CA HIS A 1033 9.91 -38.52 5.34
C HIS A 1033 10.19 -37.01 5.27
N LEU A 1034 9.93 -36.43 4.11
CA LEU A 1034 10.04 -35.00 3.81
C LEU A 1034 8.86 -34.58 2.91
N GLU A 1035 8.17 -33.49 3.25
CA GLU A 1035 7.13 -32.88 2.41
C GLU A 1035 7.58 -31.49 1.94
N LEU A 1036 7.61 -31.29 0.63
CA LEU A 1036 8.01 -30.03 -0.01
C LEU A 1036 6.83 -29.40 -0.75
N VAL A 1037 6.63 -28.10 -0.52
CA VAL A 1037 5.54 -27.31 -1.13
C VAL A 1037 6.07 -25.99 -1.69
N ILE A 1038 5.37 -25.44 -2.70
CA ILE A 1038 5.55 -24.05 -3.12
C ILE A 1038 4.32 -23.27 -2.66
N ASP A 1039 4.57 -22.24 -1.86
CA ASP A 1039 3.59 -21.24 -1.44
C ASP A 1039 3.83 -19.90 -2.19
N GLN A 1040 3.35 -18.79 -1.64
CA GLN A 1040 3.58 -17.46 -2.21
C GLN A 1040 4.95 -16.87 -1.83
N GLY A 1041 5.71 -17.51 -0.95
CA GLY A 1041 7.06 -17.09 -0.54
C GLY A 1041 8.15 -17.54 -1.53
N PRO A 1042 9.43 -17.24 -1.24
CA PRO A 1042 10.55 -17.65 -2.07
C PRO A 1042 10.96 -19.12 -1.83
N GLY A 1043 11.60 -19.77 -2.80
CA GLY A 1043 12.13 -21.13 -2.63
C GLY A 1043 11.09 -22.26 -2.47
N LEU A 1044 11.58 -23.45 -2.08
CA LEU A 1044 10.72 -24.59 -1.71
C LEU A 1044 10.55 -24.61 -0.20
N LYS A 1045 9.31 -24.53 0.30
CA LYS A 1045 9.02 -24.62 1.73
C LYS A 1045 9.02 -26.08 2.19
N VAL A 1046 9.76 -26.35 3.26
CA VAL A 1046 9.74 -27.62 4.00
C VAL A 1046 8.51 -27.62 4.91
N LYS A 1047 7.49 -28.42 4.57
CA LYS A 1047 6.23 -28.51 5.34
C LYS A 1047 6.31 -29.52 6.48
N SER A 1048 7.00 -30.64 6.27
CA SER A 1048 7.31 -31.63 7.29
C SER A 1048 8.65 -32.28 6.99
N TRP A 1049 9.41 -32.62 8.04
CA TRP A 1049 10.71 -33.28 7.91
C TRP A 1049 10.98 -34.14 9.15
N PHE A 1050 11.02 -35.46 8.95
CA PHE A 1050 11.23 -36.45 9.99
C PHE A 1050 12.35 -37.41 9.61
N ASN A 1051 13.13 -37.83 10.61
CA ASN A 1051 14.09 -38.92 10.50
C ASN A 1051 14.11 -39.73 11.81
N ASN A 1052 14.22 -41.06 11.71
CA ASN A 1052 14.09 -41.99 12.84
C ASN A 1052 12.90 -41.72 13.79
N GLY A 1053 11.75 -41.32 13.24
CA GLY A 1053 10.51 -41.02 13.98
C GLY A 1053 10.54 -39.71 14.78
N LYS A 1054 11.55 -38.84 14.58
CA LYS A 1054 11.66 -37.53 15.25
C LYS A 1054 11.59 -36.39 14.23
N SER A 1055 10.91 -35.31 14.61
CA SER A 1055 10.80 -34.09 13.79
C SER A 1055 12.13 -33.31 13.81
N ILE A 1056 12.73 -33.14 12.64
CA ILE A 1056 13.96 -32.37 12.46
C ILE A 1056 13.69 -30.87 12.60
N ILE A 1057 12.51 -30.41 12.15
CA ILE A 1057 12.08 -29.02 12.32
C ILE A 1057 12.05 -28.64 13.81
N LYS A 1058 11.50 -29.53 14.66
CA LYS A 1058 11.49 -29.32 16.11
C LYS A 1058 12.91 -29.30 16.70
N ALA A 1059 13.77 -30.24 16.32
CA ALA A 1059 15.15 -30.27 16.82
C ALA A 1059 15.95 -28.99 16.47
N ILE A 1060 15.74 -28.43 15.27
CA ILE A 1060 16.33 -27.13 14.87
C ILE A 1060 15.74 -25.97 15.68
N ALA A 1061 14.43 -26.02 15.99
CA ALA A 1061 13.73 -25.00 16.78
C ALA A 1061 14.28 -24.96 18.22
N ASP A 1062 14.32 -26.12 18.86
CA ASP A 1062 14.81 -26.32 20.22
C ASP A 1062 16.28 -25.86 20.34
N HIS A 1063 17.15 -26.21 19.37
CA HIS A 1063 18.55 -25.77 19.34
C HIS A 1063 18.71 -24.24 19.16
N ARG A 1064 17.80 -23.60 18.42
CA ARG A 1064 17.80 -22.13 18.20
C ARG A 1064 17.05 -21.34 19.29
N GLY A 1065 16.49 -22.01 20.30
CA GLY A 1065 15.71 -21.36 21.37
C GLY A 1065 14.42 -20.69 20.88
N VAL A 1066 13.83 -21.19 19.78
CA VAL A 1066 12.62 -20.62 19.17
C VAL A 1066 11.54 -21.70 19.02
N LYS A 1067 10.27 -21.29 19.01
CA LYS A 1067 9.17 -22.21 18.73
C LYS A 1067 9.15 -22.62 17.24
N PRO A 1068 8.76 -23.86 16.89
CA PRO A 1068 8.72 -24.31 15.49
C PRO A 1068 7.89 -23.42 14.57
N GLU A 1069 6.81 -22.82 15.08
CA GLU A 1069 5.90 -21.93 14.34
C GLU A 1069 6.53 -20.55 14.04
N GLY A 1070 7.63 -20.20 14.73
CA GLY A 1070 8.37 -18.95 14.53
C GLY A 1070 9.43 -19.01 13.42
N MET A 1071 9.64 -20.19 12.82
CA MET A 1071 10.63 -20.42 11.77
C MET A 1071 9.97 -20.73 10.43
N ASP A 1072 10.65 -20.38 9.34
CA ASP A 1072 10.31 -20.84 8.00
C ASP A 1072 11.52 -21.50 7.35
N LEU A 1073 11.39 -22.77 6.98
CA LEU A 1073 12.48 -23.57 6.41
C LEU A 1073 12.30 -23.63 4.89
N ARG A 1074 13.22 -22.98 4.16
CA ARG A 1074 13.15 -22.84 2.70
C ARG A 1074 14.41 -23.36 2.05
N LEU A 1075 14.26 -24.22 1.03
CA LEU A 1075 15.35 -24.69 0.19
C LEU A 1075 15.51 -23.73 -1.00
N TYR A 1076 16.77 -23.42 -1.32
CA TYR A 1076 17.20 -22.58 -2.43
C TYR A 1076 18.20 -23.32 -3.33
N PRO A 1077 18.14 -23.20 -4.67
CA PRO A 1077 19.04 -23.91 -5.57
C PRO A 1077 20.46 -23.32 -5.51
N ILE A 1078 21.48 -24.17 -5.47
CA ILE A 1078 22.89 -23.74 -5.49
C ILE A 1078 23.35 -23.41 -6.93
N GLY A 1079 22.62 -23.91 -7.94
CA GLY A 1079 22.80 -23.60 -9.36
C GLY A 1079 23.48 -24.71 -10.18
N GLU A 1080 24.10 -25.70 -9.52
CA GLU A 1080 24.78 -26.84 -10.16
C GLU A 1080 24.32 -28.17 -9.52
N GLU A 1081 24.32 -29.25 -10.31
CA GLU A 1081 24.10 -30.66 -9.89
C GLU A 1081 22.78 -30.99 -9.16
N ASN A 1082 21.71 -30.20 -9.29
CA ASN A 1082 20.46 -30.36 -8.52
C ASN A 1082 20.64 -30.30 -6.99
N ARG A 1083 21.71 -29.63 -6.52
CA ARG A 1083 21.96 -29.38 -5.09
C ARG A 1083 21.25 -28.12 -4.61
N TRP A 1084 20.69 -28.20 -3.41
CA TRP A 1084 19.90 -27.15 -2.76
C TRP A 1084 20.38 -26.90 -1.34
N GLN A 1085 20.45 -25.63 -0.96
CA GLN A 1085 20.78 -25.18 0.39
C GLN A 1085 19.51 -24.83 1.17
N LEU A 1086 19.39 -25.34 2.38
CA LEU A 1086 18.38 -24.93 3.35
C LEU A 1086 18.79 -23.60 3.98
N SER A 1087 17.86 -22.64 3.98
CA SER A 1087 17.88 -21.49 4.90
C SER A 1087 16.78 -21.64 5.94
N VAL A 1088 17.08 -21.19 7.16
CA VAL A 1088 16.15 -21.21 8.30
C VAL A 1088 15.85 -19.75 8.65
N GLU A 1089 14.74 -19.25 8.11
CA GLU A 1089 14.33 -17.85 8.27
C GLU A 1089 13.52 -17.67 9.56
N THR A 1090 13.65 -16.50 10.19
CA THR A 1090 12.81 -16.09 11.32
C THR A 1090 11.80 -15.07 10.82
N LEU A 1091 10.51 -15.32 11.07
CA LEU A 1091 9.35 -14.59 10.51
C LEU A 1091 9.22 -13.10 10.93
N LYS A 1092 10.27 -12.50 11.53
CA LYS A 1092 10.29 -11.14 12.10
C LYS A 1092 11.24 -10.16 11.41
N ARG A 1093 11.95 -10.56 10.35
CA ARG A 1093 12.87 -9.68 9.61
C ARG A 1093 12.20 -9.08 8.37
N GLN A 1094 12.80 -8.05 7.80
CA GLN A 1094 12.32 -7.40 6.58
C GLN A 1094 13.52 -7.08 5.65
N VAL A 1095 13.34 -7.31 4.36
CA VAL A 1095 14.29 -6.92 3.31
C VAL A 1095 14.13 -5.43 3.02
N ASP A 1096 15.24 -4.72 2.81
CA ASP A 1096 15.34 -3.31 2.37
C ASP A 1096 14.60 -2.23 3.19
N VAL A 1097 13.98 -2.56 4.33
CA VAL A 1097 13.32 -1.61 5.27
C VAL A 1097 13.84 -1.75 6.71
N ALA A 1098 15.05 -2.29 6.88
CA ALA A 1098 15.67 -2.48 8.20
C ALA A 1098 15.86 -1.15 8.94
N ARG A 1099 15.19 -0.95 10.09
CA ARG A 1099 15.19 0.32 10.83
C ARG A 1099 16.25 0.38 11.91
N LYS A 1100 16.74 -0.79 12.32
CA LYS A 1100 17.91 -1.01 13.18
C LYS A 1100 18.73 -2.18 12.62
N PRO A 1101 20.04 -2.30 12.96
CA PRO A 1101 20.89 -3.37 12.43
C PRO A 1101 20.37 -4.80 12.65
N SER A 1102 19.58 -5.04 13.70
CA SER A 1102 19.00 -6.36 13.99
C SER A 1102 17.78 -6.75 13.14
N ASP A 1103 17.17 -5.79 12.42
CA ASP A 1103 16.10 -6.06 11.45
C ASP A 1103 16.65 -6.58 10.11
N ALA A 1104 17.92 -6.29 9.81
CA ALA A 1104 18.55 -6.60 8.54
C ALA A 1104 18.66 -8.12 8.29
N CYS A 1105 18.47 -8.53 7.05
CA CYS A 1105 18.64 -9.91 6.62
C CYS A 1105 20.11 -10.36 6.75
N SER A 1106 20.42 -11.09 7.84
CA SER A 1106 21.74 -11.70 8.08
C SER A 1106 21.83 -13.16 7.61
N ASN A 1107 21.05 -13.55 6.59
CA ASN A 1107 20.97 -14.94 6.10
C ASN A 1107 22.30 -15.44 5.50
N TRP A 1108 23.09 -14.55 4.90
CA TRP A 1108 24.39 -14.86 4.30
C TRP A 1108 25.40 -15.44 5.30
N SER A 1109 25.26 -15.17 6.60
CA SER A 1109 26.11 -15.72 7.66
C SER A 1109 25.56 -17.02 8.27
N GLN A 1110 24.48 -17.59 7.71
CA GLN A 1110 23.81 -18.80 8.22
C GLN A 1110 23.86 -20.00 7.24
N THR A 1111 24.50 -19.86 6.08
CA THR A 1111 24.71 -20.96 5.11
C THR A 1111 25.83 -21.89 5.57
N ASP A 1112 25.67 -23.20 5.40
CA ASP A 1112 26.58 -24.25 5.91
C ASP A 1112 26.77 -24.17 7.44
N SER A 1113 25.69 -23.86 8.17
CA SER A 1113 25.70 -23.69 9.63
C SER A 1113 25.38 -24.97 10.40
N MET A 1114 24.95 -26.04 9.72
CA MET A 1114 24.50 -27.28 10.36
C MET A 1114 25.23 -28.49 9.76
N ARG A 1115 26.21 -29.04 10.48
CA ARG A 1115 26.94 -30.26 10.09
C ARG A 1115 26.80 -31.37 11.13
N TRP A 1116 26.72 -32.61 10.67
CA TRP A 1116 26.71 -33.81 11.50
C TRP A 1116 27.77 -34.80 11.01
N ALA A 1117 28.77 -35.09 11.87
CA ALA A 1117 29.90 -35.97 11.55
C ALA A 1117 30.54 -35.64 10.18
N THR A 1118 31.02 -34.40 10.04
CA THR A 1118 31.59 -33.74 8.83
C THR A 1118 30.65 -33.50 7.64
N LEU A 1119 29.47 -34.13 7.59
CA LEU A 1119 28.51 -34.01 6.49
C LEU A 1119 27.49 -32.86 6.71
N PRO A 1120 27.07 -32.13 5.66
CA PRO A 1120 26.08 -31.05 5.78
C PRO A 1120 24.67 -31.60 6.01
N VAL A 1121 23.95 -31.00 6.97
CA VAL A 1121 22.54 -31.28 7.29
C VAL A 1121 21.62 -30.32 6.55
N ASP A 1122 22.10 -29.11 6.26
CA ASP A 1122 21.40 -28.07 5.49
C ASP A 1122 21.58 -28.19 3.97
N GLU A 1123 22.17 -29.29 3.47
CA GLU A 1123 22.27 -29.58 2.03
C GLU A 1123 21.33 -30.71 1.61
N PHE A 1124 20.63 -30.51 0.49
CA PHE A 1124 19.72 -31.48 -0.13
C PHE A 1124 20.12 -31.71 -1.58
N ASP A 1125 20.28 -32.96 -1.95
CA ASP A 1125 20.70 -33.41 -3.28
C ASP A 1125 19.54 -34.17 -3.94
N PHE A 1126 18.99 -33.63 -5.03
CA PHE A 1126 17.83 -34.23 -5.70
C PHE A 1126 18.24 -35.14 -6.84
N GLU A 1127 17.84 -36.40 -6.75
CA GLU A 1127 18.01 -37.37 -7.83
C GLU A 1127 17.01 -37.06 -8.95
N VAL A 1128 17.51 -36.68 -10.13
CA VAL A 1128 16.71 -36.33 -11.30
C VAL A 1128 16.93 -37.36 -12.41
N THR A 1129 15.84 -37.95 -12.90
CA THR A 1129 15.83 -38.89 -14.04
C THR A 1129 14.85 -38.38 -15.09
N ASN A 1130 15.28 -38.26 -16.35
CA ASN A 1130 14.44 -37.78 -17.47
C ASN A 1130 13.72 -36.44 -17.17
N GLY A 1131 14.41 -35.49 -16.53
CA GLY A 1131 13.86 -34.18 -16.17
C GLY A 1131 12.83 -34.19 -15.02
N ARG A 1132 12.68 -35.31 -14.30
CA ARG A 1132 11.81 -35.43 -13.13
C ARG A 1132 12.60 -35.85 -11.90
N VAL A 1133 12.30 -35.22 -10.76
CA VAL A 1133 12.85 -35.60 -9.46
C VAL A 1133 12.24 -36.94 -9.04
N VAL A 1134 13.10 -37.95 -8.83
CA VAL A 1134 12.71 -39.31 -8.39
C VAL A 1134 13.02 -39.57 -6.91
N GLY A 1135 13.92 -38.78 -6.32
CA GLY A 1135 14.29 -38.88 -4.91
C GLY A 1135 15.03 -37.65 -4.41
N VAL A 1136 15.32 -37.63 -3.11
CA VAL A 1136 16.14 -36.61 -2.44
C VAL A 1136 17.00 -37.25 -1.37
N ARG A 1137 18.27 -36.84 -1.32
CA ARG A 1137 19.29 -37.29 -0.39
C ARG A 1137 19.70 -36.15 0.53
N ASN A 1138 19.76 -36.42 1.84
CA ASN A 1138 20.35 -35.52 2.82
C ASN A 1138 21.57 -36.21 3.45
N LEU A 1139 22.76 -35.60 3.30
CA LEU A 1139 24.03 -36.23 3.65
C LEU A 1139 24.22 -36.34 5.17
N GLY A 1140 23.97 -35.26 5.91
CA GLY A 1140 24.13 -35.20 7.37
C GLY A 1140 23.20 -36.18 8.10
N LEU A 1141 21.93 -36.26 7.68
CA LEU A 1141 20.98 -37.23 8.23
C LEU A 1141 21.14 -38.66 7.68
N ARG A 1142 22.01 -38.85 6.67
CA ARG A 1142 22.23 -40.12 5.96
C ARG A 1142 20.93 -40.73 5.39
N ALA A 1143 19.98 -39.87 5.04
CA ALA A 1143 18.66 -40.25 4.57
C ALA A 1143 18.60 -40.20 3.03
N ASN A 1144 18.07 -41.25 2.42
CA ASN A 1144 17.72 -41.28 1.00
C ASN A 1144 16.21 -41.57 0.88
N LEU A 1145 15.47 -40.62 0.33
CA LEU A 1145 14.01 -40.62 0.30
C LEU A 1145 13.51 -40.61 -1.15
N SER A 1146 12.75 -41.63 -1.54
CA SER A 1146 12.15 -41.71 -2.87
C SER A 1146 10.88 -40.86 -2.95
N LYS A 1147 10.61 -40.25 -4.11
CA LYS A 1147 9.38 -39.48 -4.34
C LYS A 1147 8.16 -40.42 -4.45
N ILE A 1148 7.18 -40.21 -3.58
CA ILE A 1148 5.97 -41.03 -3.44
C ILE A 1148 4.83 -40.44 -4.28
N ARG A 1149 4.62 -39.12 -4.17
CA ARG A 1149 3.53 -38.37 -4.78
C ARG A 1149 4.05 -37.02 -5.29
#